data_AF-A0A972T9C0-F1
#
_entry.id   AF-A0A972T9C0-F1
#
_cell.length_a   1.000
_cell.length_b   1.000
_cell.length_c   1.000
_cell.angle_alpha   90.00
_cell.angle_beta   90.00
_cell.angle_gamma   90.00
#
_symmetry.space_group_name_H-M   'P 1'
#
loop_
_entity.id
_entity.type
_entity.pdbx_description
1 polymer ?
#
loop_
_entity_poly.entity_id
_entity_poly.type
_entity_poly.pdbx_seq_one_letter_code
_entity_poly.pdbx_strand_id
1 'polypeptide(L)'
;MTGLFAAVSAALGFALIAIPNVEMITASIFLSGMLLGRMRGAIVGVTAEFIYSALNPMGTAFPPLMAAQVITMGIVGFAGGLTAALVKERVYFIRAVIIGFIGFLVTLNFDFWTTISFPISAGFNMEQIITTLKLGLPFAIPHLAGNTIIFALIINPAYSNLRKFVPIAVWMLILTAVTFLPVGVNAGENIYETNSEAFESIYYEDMGDILSTIPGVFQYDLGLFGQPLYLFNELGTPNVLLYGIPLNSRYTGLFDYNQMAPNYLKRIALDNGSKAGLVSAEGAVNCTPRTFDPEIPYSRINYRDGYYGLGVVDFIFAQKLGAYRGFQIGGRISEFNGRRSFSEHKMEQFRSALYWRRPQSWDLTAVFITNRNKTQITQTTDRRLAARSDLFLTAQDSLSQSSAVVHYYFTEDNYYGKPDPLEEGYDLKLQRNFHHRSFQFRPSLYLNWYRVNSGNGSKENQASAVGSMTTLYSISENLSAEGALSLEAGRDMLPGAALTLTAQIDERSKASLSLERSGKSPAFICRTYDLTTENVYLPGSYIWELPPDAEIEPNYNLDPEITNAVRAFGDFNIGDLISMKPSLFFKQLENHIRLSFIGDNTYTWLNDEICSISGAGTEFFTGRWRGFGLKISYTLQTMDEWRNFIPASYGQCWIDYRNRAFEDNLDYAIEIHGRYIGEREGEIGGVYRMLGDDNIWGVRFTFKISDFTLFWGNENIFARQYEIIPGYKMIHREEVWGVNWIFWD
;
A
#
# COMPACT_ATOMS: atom_id res chain seq x y z
N MET A 1 18.22 -20.66 -7.46
CA MET A 1 19.12 -20.57 -8.63
C MET A 1 18.40 -20.80 -9.96
N THR A 2 17.77 -21.96 -10.22
CA THR A 2 16.98 -22.18 -11.46
C THR A 2 15.90 -21.11 -11.65
N GLY A 3 15.08 -20.84 -10.63
CA GLY A 3 14.06 -19.78 -10.70
C GLY A 3 14.63 -18.37 -10.92
N LEU A 4 15.79 -18.03 -10.33
CA LEU A 4 16.47 -16.75 -10.54
C LEU A 4 16.88 -16.57 -12.00
N PHE A 5 17.51 -17.58 -12.61
CA PHE A 5 17.88 -17.51 -14.01
C PHE A 5 16.66 -17.45 -14.93
N ALA A 6 15.54 -18.09 -14.56
CA ALA A 6 14.29 -17.97 -15.32
C ALA A 6 13.72 -16.54 -15.27
N ALA A 7 13.62 -15.96 -14.06
CA ALA A 7 13.14 -14.59 -13.87
C ALA A 7 14.02 -13.54 -14.57
N VAL A 8 15.34 -13.62 -14.40
CA VAL A 8 16.29 -12.71 -15.07
C VAL A 8 16.22 -12.85 -16.58
N SER A 9 16.06 -14.06 -17.09
CA SER A 9 15.94 -14.28 -18.55
C SER A 9 14.67 -13.69 -19.11
N ALA A 10 13.52 -13.88 -18.44
CA ALA A 10 12.25 -13.27 -18.84
C ALA A 10 12.32 -11.73 -18.74
N ALA A 11 12.90 -11.18 -17.65
CA ALA A 11 13.08 -9.75 -17.46
C ALA A 11 13.98 -9.12 -18.54
N LEU A 12 15.07 -9.78 -18.92
CA LEU A 12 15.94 -9.34 -20.02
C LEU A 12 15.22 -9.38 -21.37
N GLY A 13 14.34 -10.37 -21.58
CA GLY A 13 13.46 -10.42 -22.74
C GLY A 13 12.52 -9.21 -22.81
N PHE A 14 11.86 -8.87 -21.69
CA PHE A 14 10.97 -7.70 -21.64
C PHE A 14 11.72 -6.38 -21.76
N ALA A 15 12.87 -6.24 -21.11
CA ALA A 15 13.65 -5.01 -21.11
C ALA A 15 14.15 -4.62 -22.52
N LEU A 16 14.37 -5.60 -23.40
CA LEU A 16 14.91 -5.38 -24.74
C LEU A 16 13.89 -5.59 -25.86
N ILE A 17 12.61 -5.76 -25.52
CA ILE A 17 11.53 -5.98 -26.50
C ILE A 17 11.44 -4.88 -27.56
N ALA A 18 11.86 -3.65 -27.23
CA ALA A 18 11.85 -2.49 -28.12
C ALA A 18 13.09 -2.39 -29.03
N ILE A 19 14.13 -3.20 -28.81
CA ILE A 19 15.36 -3.17 -29.61
C ILE A 19 15.35 -4.33 -30.60
N PRO A 20 15.08 -4.08 -31.90
CA PRO A 20 14.98 -5.16 -32.87
C PRO A 20 16.32 -5.89 -33.02
N ASN A 21 16.27 -7.22 -33.10
CA ASN A 21 17.41 -8.12 -33.31
C ASN A 21 18.47 -8.14 -32.19
N VAL A 22 18.16 -7.58 -31.00
CA VAL A 22 19.03 -7.69 -29.81
C VAL A 22 18.27 -8.46 -28.73
N GLU A 23 18.52 -9.77 -28.68
CA GLU A 23 17.78 -10.68 -27.80
C GLU A 23 18.69 -11.27 -26.71
N MET A 24 18.52 -10.78 -25.47
CA MET A 24 19.33 -11.28 -24.34
C MET A 24 18.72 -12.49 -23.62
N ILE A 25 17.45 -12.81 -23.86
CA ILE A 25 16.76 -13.95 -23.23
C ILE A 25 17.38 -15.30 -23.67
N THR A 26 17.61 -15.52 -24.96
CA THR A 26 18.33 -16.71 -25.47
C THR A 26 19.72 -16.86 -24.83
N ALA A 27 20.46 -15.75 -24.73
CA ALA A 27 21.82 -15.75 -24.19
C ALA A 27 21.86 -16.04 -22.67
N SER A 28 20.94 -15.47 -21.88
CA SER A 28 20.86 -15.70 -20.44
C SER A 28 20.37 -17.11 -20.10
N ILE A 29 19.43 -17.67 -20.87
CA ILE A 29 18.98 -19.06 -20.76
C ILE A 29 20.15 -20.01 -21.03
N PHE A 30 20.92 -19.76 -22.10
CA PHE A 30 22.11 -20.55 -22.40
C PHE A 30 23.15 -20.50 -21.28
N LEU A 31 23.44 -19.31 -20.75
CA LEU A 31 24.36 -19.13 -19.62
C LEU A 31 23.89 -19.87 -18.37
N SER A 32 22.58 -19.89 -18.11
CA SER A 32 22.00 -20.66 -17.00
C SER A 32 22.33 -22.15 -17.13
N GLY A 33 22.24 -22.70 -18.34
CA GLY A 33 22.64 -24.06 -18.65
C GLY A 33 24.13 -24.29 -18.39
N MET A 34 24.97 -23.36 -18.81
CA MET A 34 26.41 -23.45 -18.57
C MET A 34 26.77 -23.47 -17.08
N LEU A 35 26.02 -22.75 -16.24
CA LEU A 35 26.30 -22.61 -14.82
C LEU A 35 25.61 -23.68 -13.94
N LEU A 36 24.37 -24.03 -14.26
CA LEU A 36 23.53 -24.93 -13.44
C LEU A 36 23.49 -26.37 -13.95
N GLY A 37 23.94 -26.61 -15.18
CA GLY A 37 23.90 -27.90 -15.86
C GLY A 37 22.66 -28.10 -16.74
N ARG A 38 22.71 -29.17 -17.55
CA ARG A 38 21.83 -29.43 -18.71
C ARG A 38 20.33 -29.39 -18.37
N MET A 39 19.92 -30.17 -17.35
CA MET A 39 18.49 -30.28 -16.99
C MET A 39 17.95 -29.00 -16.36
N ARG A 40 18.76 -28.33 -15.52
CA ARG A 40 18.34 -27.08 -14.87
C ARG A 40 18.29 -25.94 -15.88
N GLY A 41 19.23 -25.86 -16.82
CA GLY A 41 19.17 -24.92 -17.94
C GLY A 41 17.93 -25.14 -18.80
N ALA A 42 17.57 -26.39 -19.10
CA ALA A 42 16.35 -26.69 -19.86
C ALA A 42 15.09 -26.19 -19.14
N ILE A 43 14.98 -26.42 -17.83
CA ILE A 43 13.86 -25.90 -17.01
C ILE A 43 13.85 -24.36 -17.04
N VAL A 44 15.01 -23.71 -16.91
CA VAL A 44 15.11 -22.23 -17.04
C VAL A 44 14.55 -21.78 -18.38
N GLY A 45 14.94 -22.43 -19.48
CA GLY A 45 14.48 -22.06 -20.82
C GLY A 45 12.97 -22.21 -20.98
N VAL A 46 12.42 -23.35 -20.56
CA VAL A 46 10.98 -23.61 -20.60
C VAL A 46 10.21 -22.57 -19.78
N THR A 47 10.63 -22.33 -18.54
CA THR A 47 9.93 -21.43 -17.63
C THR A 47 10.06 -19.96 -18.07
N ALA A 48 11.26 -19.51 -18.42
CA ALA A 48 11.50 -18.13 -18.83
C ALA A 48 10.71 -17.77 -20.09
N GLU A 49 10.75 -18.64 -21.10
CA GLU A 49 10.06 -18.40 -22.36
C GLU A 49 8.55 -18.50 -22.22
N PHE A 50 8.05 -19.41 -21.39
CA PHE A 50 6.63 -19.47 -21.09
C PHE A 50 6.14 -18.17 -20.45
N ILE A 51 6.87 -17.62 -19.47
CA ILE A 51 6.57 -16.32 -18.86
C ILE A 51 6.62 -15.21 -19.92
N TYR A 52 7.70 -15.16 -20.70
CA TYR A 52 7.92 -14.13 -21.71
C TYR A 52 6.83 -14.11 -22.79
N SER A 53 6.46 -15.28 -23.32
CA SER A 53 5.43 -15.41 -24.35
C SER A 53 4.00 -15.33 -23.82
N ALA A 54 3.74 -15.78 -22.59
CA ALA A 54 2.39 -15.71 -22.01
C ALA A 54 2.03 -14.30 -21.56
N LEU A 55 3.00 -13.58 -20.99
CA LEU A 55 2.84 -12.24 -20.41
C LEU A 55 3.41 -11.14 -21.31
N ASN A 56 3.49 -11.37 -22.62
CA ASN A 56 4.01 -10.38 -23.56
C ASN A 56 3.09 -9.15 -23.60
N PRO A 57 3.59 -7.92 -23.38
CA PRO A 57 2.79 -6.68 -23.44
C PRO A 57 2.13 -6.44 -24.79
N MET A 58 2.63 -7.04 -25.86
CA MET A 58 2.04 -6.99 -27.20
C MET A 58 0.92 -8.03 -27.41
N GLY A 59 0.60 -8.82 -26.39
CA GLY A 59 -0.38 -9.89 -26.39
C GLY A 59 0.26 -11.28 -26.27
N THR A 60 -0.45 -12.21 -25.62
CA THR A 60 -0.04 -13.61 -25.47
C THR A 60 0.19 -14.26 -26.84
N ALA A 61 1.33 -14.95 -26.99
CA ALA A 61 1.64 -15.67 -28.22
C ALA A 61 0.59 -16.75 -28.54
N PHE A 62 0.23 -16.89 -29.83
CA PHE A 62 -0.68 -17.93 -30.30
C PHE A 62 -0.12 -19.34 -29.94
N PRO A 63 -0.94 -20.32 -29.49
CA PRO A 63 -0.42 -21.51 -28.81
C PRO A 63 0.61 -22.36 -29.57
N PRO A 64 0.49 -22.62 -30.89
CA PRO A 64 1.54 -23.28 -31.66
C PRO A 64 2.89 -22.53 -31.68
N LEU A 65 2.87 -21.20 -31.75
CA LEU A 65 4.08 -20.38 -31.67
C LEU A 65 4.68 -20.45 -30.26
N MET A 66 3.84 -20.30 -29.23
CA MET A 66 4.28 -20.41 -27.84
C MET A 66 4.90 -21.79 -27.54
N ALA A 67 4.31 -22.87 -28.04
CA ALA A 67 4.87 -24.21 -27.89
C ALA A 67 6.23 -24.33 -28.59
N ALA A 68 6.37 -23.81 -29.81
CA ALA A 68 7.64 -23.80 -30.53
C ALA A 68 8.72 -23.02 -29.77
N GLN A 69 8.38 -21.83 -29.26
CA GLN A 69 9.26 -20.98 -28.45
C GLN A 69 9.72 -21.69 -27.17
N VAL A 70 8.79 -22.20 -26.37
CA VAL A 70 9.09 -22.85 -25.09
C VAL A 70 9.98 -24.09 -25.26
N ILE A 71 9.68 -24.91 -26.27
CA ILE A 71 10.47 -26.13 -26.55
C ILE A 71 11.89 -25.76 -26.98
N THR A 72 12.03 -24.80 -27.91
CA THR A 72 13.34 -24.40 -28.42
C THR A 72 14.20 -23.70 -27.36
N MET A 73 13.60 -22.87 -26.50
CA MET A 73 14.32 -22.27 -25.36
C MET A 73 14.75 -23.30 -24.32
N GLY A 74 13.96 -24.35 -24.10
CA GLY A 74 14.39 -25.52 -23.35
C GLY A 74 15.66 -26.17 -23.95
N ILE A 75 15.73 -26.31 -25.27
CA ILE A 75 16.90 -26.81 -26.00
C ILE A 75 18.10 -25.87 -25.84
N VAL A 76 17.90 -24.55 -25.91
CA VAL A 76 18.95 -23.53 -25.69
C VAL A 76 19.60 -23.72 -24.31
N GLY A 77 18.79 -23.81 -23.26
CA GLY A 77 19.28 -24.02 -21.89
C GLY A 77 20.00 -25.36 -21.72
N PHE A 78 19.50 -26.42 -22.35
CA PHE A 78 20.17 -27.72 -22.38
C PHE A 78 21.53 -27.67 -23.09
N ALA A 79 21.59 -27.00 -24.24
CA ALA A 79 22.81 -26.82 -25.05
C ALA A 79 23.88 -26.03 -24.27
N GLY A 80 23.50 -25.05 -23.47
CA GLY A 80 24.40 -24.36 -22.54
C GLY A 80 25.12 -25.33 -21.60
N GLY A 81 24.38 -26.27 -21.01
CA GLY A 81 24.96 -27.28 -20.11
C GLY A 81 25.89 -28.28 -20.80
N LEU A 82 25.65 -28.61 -22.07
CA LEU A 82 26.60 -29.39 -22.88
C LEU A 82 27.86 -28.57 -23.20
N THR A 83 27.67 -27.31 -23.54
CA THR A 83 28.75 -26.40 -23.93
C THR A 83 29.73 -26.16 -22.79
N ALA A 84 29.25 -26.03 -21.55
CA ALA A 84 30.12 -25.89 -20.38
C ALA A 84 31.15 -27.02 -20.25
N ALA A 85 30.80 -28.24 -20.65
CA ALA A 85 31.73 -29.37 -20.66
C ALA A 85 32.73 -29.27 -21.82
N LEU A 86 32.30 -28.83 -23.00
CA LEU A 86 33.13 -28.70 -24.21
C LEU A 86 34.18 -27.58 -24.11
N VAL A 87 33.86 -26.52 -23.39
CA VAL A 87 34.73 -25.34 -23.25
C VAL A 87 35.55 -25.33 -21.96
N LYS A 88 35.40 -26.36 -21.13
CA LYS A 88 36.20 -26.55 -19.92
C LYS A 88 37.68 -26.63 -20.32
N GLU A 89 38.53 -25.83 -19.66
CA GLU A 89 39.99 -25.79 -19.87
C GLU A 89 40.47 -25.31 -21.25
N ARG A 90 39.58 -24.76 -22.10
CA ARG A 90 39.98 -24.10 -23.35
C ARG A 90 40.47 -22.67 -23.10
N VAL A 91 41.44 -22.22 -23.89
CA VAL A 91 41.90 -20.82 -23.87
C VAL A 91 40.79 -19.87 -24.33
N TYR A 92 40.83 -18.63 -23.83
CA TYR A 92 39.74 -17.65 -23.93
C TYR A 92 39.21 -17.47 -25.36
N PHE A 93 40.11 -17.36 -26.34
CA PHE A 93 39.74 -17.16 -27.75
C PHE A 93 39.02 -18.39 -28.35
N ILE A 94 39.55 -19.59 -28.16
CA ILE A 94 38.93 -20.84 -28.67
C ILE A 94 37.55 -21.03 -28.05
N ARG A 95 37.40 -20.72 -26.76
CA ARG A 95 36.10 -20.75 -26.09
C ARG A 95 35.12 -19.72 -26.65
N ALA A 96 35.57 -18.50 -26.94
CA ALA A 96 34.73 -17.48 -27.58
C ALA A 96 34.18 -17.96 -28.93
N VAL A 97 35.05 -18.58 -29.75
CA VAL A 97 34.68 -19.12 -31.07
C VAL A 97 33.66 -20.26 -30.93
N ILE A 98 33.88 -21.21 -30.00
CA ILE A 98 32.95 -22.32 -29.76
C ILE A 98 31.60 -21.80 -29.26
N ILE A 99 31.59 -20.90 -28.27
CA ILE A 99 30.34 -20.34 -27.72
C ILE A 99 29.60 -19.54 -28.78
N GLY A 100 30.30 -18.72 -29.57
CA GLY A 100 29.71 -17.97 -30.68
C GLY A 100 29.09 -18.89 -31.74
N PHE A 101 29.79 -19.93 -32.17
CA PHE A 101 29.26 -20.89 -33.13
C PHE A 101 28.05 -21.67 -32.60
N ILE A 102 28.05 -22.05 -31.32
CA ILE A 102 26.87 -22.68 -30.71
C ILE A 102 25.72 -21.69 -30.59
N GLY A 103 26.01 -20.42 -30.27
CA GLY A 103 25.04 -19.31 -30.30
C GLY A 103 24.34 -19.18 -31.64
N PHE A 104 25.11 -19.23 -32.74
CA PHE A 104 24.55 -19.28 -34.09
C PHE A 104 23.60 -20.46 -34.28
N LEU A 105 24.00 -21.68 -33.90
CA LEU A 105 23.19 -22.89 -34.10
C LEU A 105 21.89 -22.88 -33.29
N VAL A 106 21.93 -22.44 -32.02
CA VAL A 106 20.73 -22.40 -31.18
C VAL A 106 19.77 -21.29 -31.61
N THR A 107 20.29 -20.15 -32.09
CA THR A 107 19.47 -19.07 -32.67
C THR A 107 18.82 -19.53 -33.97
N LEU A 108 19.56 -20.23 -34.84
CA LEU A 108 19.02 -20.81 -36.06
C LEU A 108 17.90 -21.82 -35.78
N ASN A 109 18.05 -22.63 -34.73
CA ASN A 109 17.03 -23.56 -34.30
C ASN A 109 15.74 -22.82 -33.85
N PHE A 110 15.89 -21.78 -33.03
CA PHE A 110 14.78 -20.95 -32.56
C PHE A 110 14.04 -20.28 -33.74
N ASP A 111 14.77 -19.57 -34.60
CA ASP A 111 14.19 -18.86 -35.75
C ASP A 111 13.47 -19.81 -36.72
N PHE A 112 14.04 -21.00 -36.96
CA PHE A 112 13.43 -22.00 -37.84
C PHE A 112 12.07 -22.46 -37.30
N TRP A 113 12.02 -22.90 -36.04
CA TRP A 113 10.79 -23.46 -35.45
C TRP A 113 9.71 -22.40 -35.25
N THR A 114 10.09 -21.18 -34.83
CA THR A 114 9.14 -20.08 -34.67
C THR A 114 8.55 -19.65 -36.02
N THR A 115 9.36 -19.58 -37.08
CA THR A 115 8.91 -19.20 -38.44
C THR A 115 7.94 -20.21 -39.04
N ILE A 116 8.15 -21.52 -38.85
CA ILE A 116 7.28 -22.56 -39.44
C ILE A 116 6.06 -22.91 -38.57
N SER A 117 6.04 -22.52 -37.29
CA SER A 117 4.96 -22.84 -36.35
C SER A 117 3.59 -22.38 -36.86
N PHE A 118 3.51 -21.17 -37.43
CA PHE A 118 2.29 -20.62 -38.00
C PHE A 118 1.89 -21.31 -39.32
N PRO A 119 2.74 -21.39 -40.36
CA PRO A 119 2.40 -22.11 -41.61
C PRO A 119 1.95 -23.56 -41.38
N ILE A 120 2.60 -24.28 -40.47
CA ILE A 120 2.25 -25.67 -40.16
C ILE A 120 0.87 -25.73 -39.49
N SER A 121 0.62 -24.89 -38.48
CA SER A 121 -0.69 -24.87 -37.80
C SER A 121 -1.82 -24.35 -38.68
N ALA A 122 -1.52 -23.50 -39.66
CA ALA A 122 -2.46 -22.99 -40.66
C ALA A 122 -2.70 -23.95 -41.86
N GLY A 123 -2.03 -25.10 -41.91
CA GLY A 123 -2.21 -26.10 -42.97
C GLY A 123 -1.60 -25.74 -44.32
N PHE A 124 -0.53 -24.94 -44.34
CA PHE A 124 0.15 -24.53 -45.57
C PHE A 124 0.82 -25.73 -46.26
N ASN A 125 0.85 -25.72 -47.60
CA ASN A 125 1.60 -26.71 -48.37
C ASN A 125 3.12 -26.42 -48.36
N MET A 126 3.92 -27.38 -48.82
CA MET A 126 5.39 -27.28 -48.74
C MET A 126 5.96 -26.06 -49.48
N GLU A 127 5.38 -25.68 -50.61
CA GLU A 127 5.83 -24.51 -51.38
C GLU A 127 5.55 -23.21 -50.62
N GLN A 128 4.39 -23.11 -49.97
CA GLN A 128 4.02 -22.00 -49.11
C GLN A 128 4.95 -21.91 -47.88
N ILE A 129 5.27 -23.03 -47.23
CA ILE A 129 6.22 -23.07 -46.10
C ILE A 129 7.62 -22.59 -46.54
N ILE A 130 8.11 -23.07 -47.69
CA ILE A 130 9.39 -22.61 -48.26
C ILE A 130 9.35 -21.10 -48.54
N THR A 131 8.22 -20.60 -49.01
CA THR A 131 8.04 -19.16 -49.27
C THR A 131 8.08 -18.36 -47.96
N THR A 132 7.41 -18.81 -46.90
CA THR A 132 7.49 -18.16 -45.57
C THR A 132 8.91 -18.14 -45.03
N LEU A 133 9.66 -19.24 -45.15
CA LEU A 133 11.07 -19.29 -44.75
C LEU A 133 11.91 -18.28 -45.53
N LYS A 134 11.72 -18.16 -46.85
CA LYS A 134 12.42 -17.16 -47.69
C LYS A 134 12.09 -15.73 -47.25
N LEU A 135 10.83 -15.46 -46.93
CA LEU A 135 10.37 -14.15 -46.45
C LEU A 135 10.88 -13.81 -45.04
N GLY A 136 11.17 -14.82 -44.22
CA GLY A 136 11.77 -14.65 -42.89
C GLY A 136 13.27 -14.34 -42.91
N LEU A 137 14.00 -14.67 -43.99
CA LEU A 137 15.46 -14.49 -44.08
C LEU A 137 15.96 -13.07 -43.78
N PRO A 138 15.32 -11.98 -44.26
CA PRO A 138 15.76 -10.62 -43.95
C PRO A 138 15.74 -10.28 -42.45
N PHE A 139 14.89 -10.95 -41.67
CA PHE A 139 14.81 -10.80 -40.21
C PHE A 139 15.74 -11.77 -39.47
N ALA A 140 15.84 -13.01 -39.95
CA ALA A 140 16.69 -14.03 -39.33
C ALA A 140 18.19 -13.71 -39.47
N ILE A 141 18.65 -13.13 -40.60
CA ILE A 141 20.08 -12.88 -40.82
C ILE A 141 20.68 -11.89 -39.79
N PRO A 142 20.09 -10.70 -39.54
CA PRO A 142 20.55 -9.81 -38.49
C PRO A 142 20.47 -10.45 -37.09
N HIS A 143 19.43 -11.22 -36.80
CA HIS A 143 19.25 -11.89 -35.51
C HIS A 143 20.36 -12.93 -35.26
N LEU A 144 20.63 -13.79 -36.24
CA LEU A 144 21.72 -14.77 -36.23
C LEU A 144 23.08 -14.10 -36.00
N ALA A 145 23.36 -13.00 -36.71
CA ALA A 145 24.60 -12.26 -36.56
C ALA A 145 24.73 -11.63 -35.16
N GLY A 146 23.66 -10.97 -34.68
CA GLY A 146 23.60 -10.35 -33.36
C GLY A 146 23.84 -11.34 -32.23
N ASN A 147 23.12 -12.45 -32.22
CA ASN A 147 23.28 -13.47 -31.17
C ASN A 147 24.63 -14.18 -31.24
N THR A 148 25.19 -14.41 -32.44
CA THR A 148 26.55 -14.96 -32.58
C THR A 148 27.58 -14.07 -31.89
N ILE A 149 27.46 -12.74 -32.06
CA ILE A 149 28.34 -11.76 -31.41
C ILE A 149 28.12 -11.73 -29.90
N ILE A 150 26.86 -11.68 -29.44
CA ILE A 150 26.50 -11.69 -28.02
C ILE A 150 27.09 -12.93 -27.32
N PHE A 151 26.96 -14.10 -27.93
CA PHE A 151 27.49 -15.34 -27.38
C PHE A 151 29.02 -15.33 -27.30
N ALA A 152 29.71 -14.89 -28.36
CA ALA A 152 31.16 -14.82 -28.38
C ALA A 152 31.73 -13.81 -27.36
N LEU A 153 31.10 -12.63 -27.25
CA LEU A 153 31.65 -11.49 -26.50
C LEU A 153 31.09 -11.33 -25.09
N ILE A 154 29.85 -11.74 -24.80
CA ILE A 154 29.17 -11.49 -23.52
C ILE A 154 29.13 -12.76 -22.66
N ILE A 155 28.71 -13.90 -23.24
CA ILE A 155 28.57 -15.15 -22.47
C ILE A 155 29.92 -15.71 -22.03
N ASN A 156 30.93 -15.60 -22.89
CA ASN A 156 32.29 -16.05 -22.61
C ASN A 156 32.92 -15.42 -21.34
N PRO A 157 32.95 -14.07 -21.17
CA PRO A 157 33.41 -13.46 -19.91
C PRO A 157 32.46 -13.72 -18.73
N ALA A 158 31.13 -13.69 -18.94
CA ALA A 158 30.15 -13.93 -17.88
C ALA A 158 30.34 -15.31 -17.22
N TYR A 159 30.47 -16.37 -18.03
CA TYR A 159 30.72 -17.73 -17.54
C TYR A 159 32.01 -17.85 -16.72
N SER A 160 33.06 -17.12 -17.10
CA SER A 160 34.36 -17.16 -16.41
C SER A 160 34.35 -16.54 -15.01
N ASN A 161 33.54 -15.49 -14.84
CA ASN A 161 33.47 -14.73 -13.60
C ASN A 161 32.45 -15.33 -12.63
N LEU A 162 31.30 -15.77 -13.14
CA LEU A 162 30.19 -16.26 -12.31
C LEU A 162 30.44 -17.65 -11.71
N ARG A 163 31.20 -18.53 -12.39
CA ARG A 163 31.52 -19.88 -11.87
C ARG A 163 32.29 -19.85 -10.54
N LYS A 164 32.97 -18.74 -10.21
CA LYS A 164 33.76 -18.60 -8.97
C LYS A 164 32.91 -18.35 -7.71
N PHE A 165 31.66 -17.90 -7.86
CA PHE A 165 30.83 -17.44 -6.73
C PHE A 165 29.81 -18.49 -6.21
N VAL A 166 29.55 -19.55 -6.97
CA VAL A 166 28.50 -20.54 -6.68
C VAL A 166 28.72 -21.36 -5.39
N PRO A 167 29.95 -21.69 -4.93
CA PRO A 167 30.13 -22.52 -3.72
C PRO A 167 29.90 -21.80 -2.38
N ILE A 168 29.90 -20.46 -2.35
CA ILE A 168 29.91 -19.67 -1.10
C ILE A 168 28.49 -19.41 -0.58
N ALA A 169 27.50 -19.30 -1.47
CA ALA A 169 26.11 -19.04 -1.12
C ALA A 169 25.39 -20.21 -0.42
N VAL A 170 25.88 -21.45 -0.61
CA VAL A 170 25.28 -22.66 -0.02
C VAL A 170 25.62 -22.82 1.47
N TRP A 171 26.74 -22.26 1.93
CA TRP A 171 27.14 -22.33 3.34
C TRP A 171 26.51 -21.24 4.22
N MET A 172 26.05 -20.12 3.65
CA MET A 172 25.43 -19.04 4.43
C MET A 172 23.95 -19.34 4.77
N LEU A 173 23.24 -20.09 3.93
CA LEU A 173 21.83 -20.47 4.13
C LEU A 173 21.59 -21.45 5.29
N ILE A 174 22.62 -22.19 5.73
CA ILE A 174 22.50 -23.17 6.83
C ILE A 174 22.70 -22.50 8.21
N LEU A 175 23.27 -21.30 8.27
CA LEU A 175 23.54 -20.59 9.52
C LEU A 175 22.41 -19.62 9.95
N THR A 176 21.50 -19.24 9.05
CA THR A 176 20.42 -18.28 9.33
C THR A 176 19.19 -18.90 9.99
N ALA A 177 19.10 -20.23 10.09
CA ALA A 177 17.90 -20.94 10.55
C ALA A 177 17.81 -21.17 12.08
N VAL A 178 18.71 -20.62 12.92
CA VAL A 178 18.78 -20.97 14.37
C VAL A 178 18.60 -19.80 15.33
N THR A 179 18.40 -18.57 14.87
CA THR A 179 18.21 -17.44 15.80
C THR A 179 17.10 -16.54 15.29
N PHE A 180 15.94 -16.54 15.95
CA PHE A 180 15.16 -15.35 16.37
C PHE A 180 13.73 -15.78 16.74
N LEU A 181 13.49 -15.93 18.05
CA LEU A 181 12.16 -15.76 18.64
C LEU A 181 12.15 -14.41 19.36
N PRO A 182 11.33 -13.43 18.93
CA PRO A 182 11.08 -12.25 19.74
C PRO A 182 9.83 -12.49 20.61
N VAL A 183 10.02 -12.49 21.93
CA VAL A 183 8.95 -12.32 22.91
C VAL A 183 8.69 -10.82 23.02
N GLY A 184 7.53 -10.35 22.56
CA GLY A 184 7.11 -8.95 22.63
C GLY A 184 5.85 -8.82 23.47
N VAL A 185 5.96 -8.25 24.67
CA VAL A 185 4.83 -7.88 25.53
C VAL A 185 4.41 -6.45 25.15
N ASN A 186 3.37 -6.32 24.32
CA ASN A 186 2.69 -5.04 24.06
C ASN A 186 1.54 -4.88 25.07
N ALA A 187 1.80 -4.20 26.17
CA ALA A 187 0.78 -3.83 27.16
C ALA A 187 0.11 -2.49 26.76
N GLY A 188 -1.23 -2.44 26.79
CA GLY A 188 -1.98 -1.19 27.00
C GLY A 188 -2.80 -0.59 25.84
N GLU A 189 -2.94 -1.22 24.67
CA GLU A 189 -3.48 -0.51 23.49
C GLU A 189 -4.84 -1.06 23.00
N ASN A 190 -5.86 -0.18 22.89
CA ASN A 190 -7.05 -0.41 22.04
C ASN A 190 -6.68 -0.11 20.60
N ILE A 191 -5.71 -0.87 20.11
CA ILE A 191 -5.27 -0.79 18.73
C ILE A 191 -5.93 -1.93 17.98
N TYR A 192 -6.76 -1.54 17.02
CA TYR A 192 -7.07 -2.43 15.93
C TYR A 192 -5.90 -2.40 14.97
N GLU A 193 -5.18 -3.52 14.87
CA GLU A 193 -4.07 -3.66 13.95
C GLU A 193 -4.35 -4.69 12.88
N THR A 194 -3.84 -4.38 11.70
CA THR A 194 -3.73 -5.32 10.60
C THR A 194 -2.31 -5.26 10.05
N ASN A 195 -1.81 -6.39 9.61
CA ASN A 195 -0.47 -6.53 9.08
C ASN A 195 -0.52 -6.99 7.62
N SER A 196 0.63 -6.95 6.96
CA SER A 196 0.68 -7.23 5.54
C SER A 196 0.23 -8.61 5.15
N GLU A 197 0.47 -9.62 5.97
CA GLU A 197 -0.05 -10.97 5.69
C GLU A 197 -1.59 -10.99 5.70
N ALA A 198 -2.19 -10.28 6.65
CA ALA A 198 -3.64 -10.17 6.76
C ALA A 198 -4.25 -9.42 5.57
N PHE A 199 -3.77 -8.22 5.24
CA PHE A 199 -4.36 -7.45 4.13
C PHE A 199 -3.99 -7.98 2.74
N GLU A 200 -2.86 -8.64 2.55
CA GLU A 200 -2.56 -9.34 1.30
C GLU A 200 -3.56 -10.46 1.01
N SER A 201 -4.15 -11.04 2.05
CA SER A 201 -5.21 -12.04 1.87
C SER A 201 -6.58 -11.43 1.54
N ILE A 202 -6.75 -10.13 1.78
CA ILE A 202 -8.00 -9.39 1.56
C ILE A 202 -8.01 -8.68 0.19
N TYR A 203 -6.90 -8.70 -0.56
CA TYR A 203 -6.79 -8.13 -1.93
C TYR A 203 -7.48 -6.76 -2.10
N TYR A 204 -6.82 -5.75 -1.58
CA TYR A 204 -7.28 -4.36 -1.50
C TYR A 204 -7.06 -3.58 -2.80
N GLU A 205 -7.94 -2.62 -3.11
CA GLU A 205 -7.72 -1.60 -4.14
C GLU A 205 -6.81 -0.50 -3.59
N ASP A 206 -7.14 -0.02 -2.41
CA ASP A 206 -6.50 1.12 -1.78
C ASP A 206 -6.38 0.91 -0.27
N MET A 207 -5.88 1.94 0.43
CA MET A 207 -5.80 1.89 1.89
C MET A 207 -7.17 1.85 2.56
N GLY A 208 -8.19 2.44 1.93
CA GLY A 208 -9.54 2.45 2.44
C GLY A 208 -10.07 1.03 2.57
N ASP A 209 -9.88 0.16 1.59
CA ASP A 209 -10.36 -1.23 1.68
C ASP A 209 -9.80 -1.94 2.92
N ILE A 210 -8.50 -1.80 3.15
CA ILE A 210 -7.83 -2.39 4.30
C ILE A 210 -8.39 -1.80 5.60
N LEU A 211 -8.46 -0.47 5.66
CA LEU A 211 -8.89 0.26 6.85
C LEU A 211 -10.39 0.08 7.12
N SER A 212 -11.19 -0.18 6.09
CA SER A 212 -12.59 -0.51 6.26
C SER A 212 -12.78 -1.78 7.06
N THR A 213 -11.81 -2.69 7.10
CA THR A 213 -11.87 -3.93 7.90
C THR A 213 -11.67 -3.72 9.39
N ILE A 214 -11.34 -2.48 9.79
CA ILE A 214 -11.14 -2.09 11.17
C ILE A 214 -12.48 -1.61 11.77
N PRO A 215 -12.91 -2.16 12.93
CA PRO A 215 -14.13 -1.72 13.59
C PRO A 215 -14.11 -0.22 13.93
N GLY A 216 -15.24 0.47 13.69
CA GLY A 216 -15.39 1.89 13.97
C GLY A 216 -14.70 2.83 12.97
N VAL A 217 -14.14 2.30 11.87
CA VAL A 217 -13.68 3.10 10.73
C VAL A 217 -14.70 3.06 9.63
N PHE A 218 -15.09 4.24 9.17
CA PHE A 218 -16.04 4.45 8.09
C PHE A 218 -15.31 5.10 6.92
N GLN A 219 -15.50 4.54 5.73
CA GLN A 219 -15.00 5.14 4.50
C GLN A 219 -15.93 6.27 4.07
N TYR A 220 -15.36 7.43 3.78
CA TYR A 220 -16.01 8.47 3.01
C TYR A 220 -15.56 8.31 1.56
N ASP A 221 -16.34 7.53 0.83
CA ASP A 221 -16.09 7.15 -0.55
C ASP A 221 -17.22 7.68 -1.44
N LEU A 222 -16.84 8.44 -2.47
CA LEU A 222 -17.74 9.03 -3.46
C LEU A 222 -18.21 8.01 -4.53
N GLY A 223 -17.79 6.75 -4.40
CA GLY A 223 -18.15 5.65 -5.29
C GLY A 223 -17.48 5.75 -6.67
N LEU A 224 -16.33 6.41 -6.72
CA LEU A 224 -15.56 6.68 -7.93
C LEU A 224 -14.07 6.50 -7.65
N PHE A 225 -13.43 5.68 -8.46
CA PHE A 225 -12.03 5.36 -8.30
C PHE A 225 -11.15 6.61 -8.43
N GLY A 226 -10.24 6.80 -7.47
CA GLY A 226 -9.26 7.87 -7.49
C GLY A 226 -9.76 9.28 -7.16
N GLN A 227 -11.03 9.41 -6.78
CA GLN A 227 -11.49 10.53 -5.97
C GLN A 227 -10.78 10.52 -4.61
N PRO A 228 -10.67 11.66 -3.90
CA PRO A 228 -10.10 11.63 -2.56
C PRO A 228 -10.87 10.65 -1.68
N LEU A 229 -10.12 9.74 -1.06
CA LEU A 229 -10.66 8.78 -0.10
C LEU A 229 -10.33 9.29 1.28
N TYR A 230 -11.35 9.53 2.10
CA TYR A 230 -11.19 9.91 3.50
C TYR A 230 -11.74 8.83 4.40
N LEU A 231 -11.22 8.77 5.61
CA LEU A 231 -11.72 7.88 6.64
C LEU A 231 -12.18 8.71 7.81
N PHE A 232 -13.28 8.26 8.39
CA PHE A 232 -13.87 8.82 9.59
C PHE A 232 -13.91 7.74 10.64
N ASN A 233 -13.75 8.12 11.89
CA ASN A 233 -14.13 7.29 13.02
C ASN A 233 -15.27 7.95 13.78
N GLU A 234 -15.42 7.63 15.06
CA GLU A 234 -16.55 8.09 15.86
C GLU A 234 -16.65 9.62 15.96
N LEU A 235 -15.56 10.39 15.82
CA LEU A 235 -15.56 11.86 15.94
C LEU A 235 -15.23 12.62 14.65
N GLY A 236 -14.58 11.98 13.69
CA GLY A 236 -14.09 12.69 12.51
C GLY A 236 -12.91 11.97 11.87
N THR A 237 -12.06 12.71 11.17
CA THR A 237 -10.93 12.12 10.45
C THR A 237 -9.71 11.90 11.36
N PRO A 238 -9.25 10.66 11.56
CA PRO A 238 -8.03 10.42 12.35
C PRO A 238 -6.79 11.00 11.65
N ASN A 239 -5.77 11.30 12.45
CA ASN A 239 -4.46 11.67 11.92
C ASN A 239 -3.76 10.45 11.31
N VAL A 240 -3.26 10.55 10.08
CA VAL A 240 -2.47 9.49 9.45
C VAL A 240 -1.01 9.72 9.76
N LEU A 241 -0.40 8.79 10.48
CA LEU A 241 0.99 8.87 10.89
C LEU A 241 1.86 7.93 10.04
N LEU A 242 2.94 8.45 9.46
CA LEU A 242 4.00 7.63 8.87
C LEU A 242 5.31 7.95 9.59
N TYR A 243 6.01 6.92 10.08
CA TYR A 243 7.13 7.08 11.02
C TYR A 243 6.76 7.92 12.27
N GLY A 244 5.48 7.94 12.63
CA GLY A 244 4.96 8.74 13.74
C GLY A 244 4.91 10.25 13.48
N ILE A 245 4.98 10.69 12.22
CA ILE A 245 4.77 12.06 11.76
C ILE A 245 3.42 12.14 11.04
N PRO A 246 2.56 13.13 11.35
CA PRO A 246 1.26 13.29 10.70
C PRO A 246 1.41 13.72 9.24
N LEU A 247 0.62 13.11 8.36
CA LEU A 247 0.58 13.39 6.93
C LEU A 247 -0.62 14.23 6.52
N ASN A 248 -1.59 14.47 7.40
CA ASN A 248 -2.76 15.30 7.11
C ASN A 248 -2.32 16.68 6.60
N SER A 249 -3.01 17.16 5.57
CA SER A 249 -2.78 18.49 5.01
C SER A 249 -3.03 19.53 6.09
N ARG A 250 -2.14 20.51 6.23
CA ARG A 250 -2.34 21.65 7.12
C ARG A 250 -3.39 22.62 6.57
N TYR A 251 -3.61 22.60 5.26
CA TYR A 251 -4.67 23.36 4.61
C TYR A 251 -6.06 22.85 5.03
N THR A 252 -6.34 21.55 4.83
CA THR A 252 -7.69 20.97 5.06
C THR A 252 -7.87 20.23 6.39
N GLY A 253 -6.79 19.79 7.04
CA GLY A 253 -6.83 18.85 8.17
C GLY A 253 -7.01 17.38 7.76
N LEU A 254 -7.13 17.08 6.46
CA LEU A 254 -7.49 15.76 5.93
C LEU A 254 -6.29 15.07 5.29
N PHE A 255 -6.35 13.74 5.18
CA PHE A 255 -5.41 12.94 4.41
C PHE A 255 -6.14 12.13 3.35
N ASP A 256 -5.74 12.29 2.08
CA ASP A 256 -6.24 11.48 0.97
C ASP A 256 -5.54 10.12 0.99
N TYR A 257 -6.26 9.08 1.42
CA TYR A 257 -5.70 7.73 1.60
C TYR A 257 -5.26 7.09 0.27
N ASN A 258 -5.71 7.60 -0.87
CA ASN A 258 -5.21 7.17 -2.18
C ASN A 258 -3.74 7.55 -2.42
N GLN A 259 -3.19 8.52 -1.67
CA GLN A 259 -1.78 8.91 -1.78
C GLN A 259 -0.81 7.89 -1.16
N MET A 260 -1.29 6.88 -0.44
CA MET A 260 -0.45 5.89 0.20
C MET A 260 -0.68 4.50 -0.43
N ALA A 261 0.38 3.92 -1.01
CA ALA A 261 0.26 2.59 -1.62
C ALA A 261 0.32 1.53 -0.52
N PRO A 262 -0.67 0.61 -0.43
CA PRO A 262 -0.67 -0.30 0.69
C PRO A 262 0.42 -1.39 0.62
N ASN A 263 0.95 -1.71 -0.58
CA ASN A 263 2.11 -2.60 -0.70
C ASN A 263 3.38 -2.03 -0.04
N TYR A 264 3.45 -0.71 0.17
CA TYR A 264 4.55 -0.08 0.91
C TYR A 264 4.45 -0.32 2.43
N LEU A 265 3.27 -0.68 2.93
CA LEU A 265 3.01 -0.85 4.35
C LEU A 265 3.24 -2.29 4.80
N LYS A 266 3.73 -2.43 6.03
CA LYS A 266 3.84 -3.72 6.74
C LYS A 266 2.76 -3.86 7.81
N ARG A 267 2.40 -2.75 8.44
CA ARG A 267 1.42 -2.71 9.53
C ARG A 267 0.65 -1.42 9.46
N ILE A 268 -0.64 -1.52 9.73
CA ILE A 268 -1.55 -0.40 9.91
C ILE A 268 -2.22 -0.62 11.26
N ALA A 269 -2.18 0.39 12.11
CA ALA A 269 -2.73 0.35 13.45
C ALA A 269 -3.62 1.57 13.65
N LEU A 270 -4.90 1.36 13.91
CA LEU A 270 -5.78 2.42 14.35
C LEU A 270 -5.68 2.52 15.86
N ASP A 271 -5.14 3.64 16.33
CA ASP A 271 -5.27 4.08 17.71
C ASP A 271 -6.51 4.96 17.80
N ASN A 272 -7.59 4.42 18.34
CA ASN A 272 -8.83 5.17 18.44
C ASN A 272 -8.78 6.25 19.53
N GLY A 273 -7.72 6.34 20.34
CA GLY A 273 -7.54 7.34 21.40
C GLY A 273 -6.42 8.34 21.11
N SER A 274 -6.42 9.44 21.87
CA SER A 274 -5.31 10.39 21.85
C SER A 274 -4.28 9.97 22.91
N LYS A 275 -3.22 9.25 22.53
CA LYS A 275 -2.00 9.29 23.34
C LYS A 275 -1.49 10.72 23.27
N ALA A 276 -1.59 11.45 24.38
CA ALA A 276 -1.30 12.88 24.47
C ALA A 276 -0.12 13.29 23.54
N GLY A 277 -0.38 14.17 22.56
CA GLY A 277 0.61 14.63 21.59
C GLY A 277 -0.01 15.05 20.27
N LEU A 278 0.70 14.77 19.17
CA LEU A 278 0.36 15.04 17.75
C LEU A 278 -0.96 14.43 17.24
N VAL A 279 -1.66 13.69 18.08
CA VAL A 279 -2.83 12.90 17.71
C VAL A 279 -4.05 13.68 18.15
N SER A 280 -4.93 13.98 17.20
CA SER A 280 -6.17 14.67 17.45
C SER A 280 -7.17 13.76 18.19
N ALA A 281 -8.27 14.35 18.63
CA ALA A 281 -9.34 13.67 19.35
C ALA A 281 -9.96 12.47 18.61
N GLU A 282 -9.89 12.52 17.30
CA GLU A 282 -10.32 11.52 16.35
C GLU A 282 -9.32 10.35 16.25
N GLY A 283 -8.26 10.30 17.08
CA GLY A 283 -7.29 9.21 17.07
C GLY A 283 -6.31 9.28 15.89
N ALA A 284 -5.56 8.19 15.69
CA ALA A 284 -4.55 8.11 14.65
C ALA A 284 -4.51 6.76 13.94
N VAL A 285 -4.33 6.81 12.62
CA VAL A 285 -3.95 5.66 11.80
C VAL A 285 -2.44 5.65 11.67
N ASN A 286 -1.78 4.75 12.40
CA ASN A 286 -0.35 4.60 12.41
C ASN A 286 0.11 3.59 11.35
N CYS A 287 0.70 4.10 10.28
CA CYS A 287 1.23 3.36 9.17
C CYS A 287 2.72 3.05 9.40
N THR A 288 3.04 1.77 9.49
CA THR A 288 4.42 1.28 9.54
C THR A 288 4.82 0.76 8.16
N PRO A 289 5.85 1.35 7.53
CA PRO A 289 6.30 0.90 6.23
C PRO A 289 7.03 -0.44 6.33
N ARG A 290 7.06 -1.15 5.20
CA ARG A 290 7.81 -2.40 5.10
C ARG A 290 9.30 -2.10 5.15
N THR A 291 9.98 -2.77 6.08
CA THR A 291 11.44 -2.79 6.14
C THR A 291 11.91 -4.08 5.50
N PHE A 292 12.71 -3.95 4.45
CA PHE A 292 13.33 -5.11 3.83
C PHE A 292 14.61 -5.48 4.57
N ASP A 293 14.87 -6.78 4.65
CA ASP A 293 16.21 -7.25 4.96
C ASP A 293 17.06 -7.03 3.71
N PRO A 294 18.08 -6.15 3.75
CA PRO A 294 18.94 -5.97 2.59
C PRO A 294 19.70 -7.25 2.23
N GLU A 295 19.76 -8.28 3.09
CA GLU A 295 20.49 -9.53 2.80
C GLU A 295 19.84 -10.39 1.73
N ILE A 296 18.51 -10.34 1.61
CA ILE A 296 17.75 -11.15 0.67
C ILE A 296 17.20 -10.20 -0.40
N PRO A 297 17.61 -10.36 -1.68
CA PRO A 297 16.95 -9.64 -2.77
C PRO A 297 15.45 -9.89 -2.68
N TYR A 298 14.64 -8.86 -2.82
CA TYR A 298 13.19 -9.03 -2.77
C TYR A 298 12.59 -8.34 -3.99
N SER A 299 11.65 -8.99 -4.64
CA SER A 299 10.81 -8.31 -5.61
C SER A 299 9.37 -8.73 -5.51
N ARG A 300 8.48 -7.80 -5.78
CA ARG A 300 7.05 -8.03 -5.80
C ARG A 300 6.46 -7.30 -6.97
N ILE A 301 5.56 -7.97 -7.67
CA ILE A 301 4.69 -7.37 -8.66
C ILE A 301 3.26 -7.75 -8.28
N ASN A 302 2.41 -6.75 -8.11
CA ASN A 302 0.99 -6.90 -7.93
C ASN A 302 0.31 -6.25 -9.13
N TYR A 303 -0.48 -7.03 -9.85
CA TYR A 303 -1.30 -6.58 -10.96
C TYR A 303 -2.77 -6.86 -10.66
N ARG A 304 -3.63 -5.91 -10.98
CA ARG A 304 -5.07 -5.98 -10.80
C ARG A 304 -5.77 -5.38 -12.02
N ASP A 305 -6.88 -5.99 -12.41
CA ASP A 305 -7.78 -5.52 -13.46
C ASP A 305 -9.24 -5.69 -12.99
N GLY A 306 -10.15 -4.88 -13.53
CA GLY A 306 -11.55 -4.85 -13.13
C GLY A 306 -12.46 -4.05 -14.05
N TYR A 307 -13.70 -3.80 -13.61
CA TYR A 307 -14.67 -3.06 -14.39
C TYR A 307 -14.25 -1.61 -14.69
N TYR A 308 -14.86 -1.03 -15.72
CA TYR A 308 -14.67 0.37 -16.13
C TYR A 308 -13.21 0.73 -16.47
N GLY A 309 -12.44 -0.26 -16.96
CA GLY A 309 -11.04 -0.07 -17.33
C GLY A 309 -10.13 0.18 -16.14
N LEU A 310 -10.46 -0.39 -14.97
CA LEU A 310 -9.59 -0.39 -13.80
C LEU A 310 -8.33 -1.21 -14.12
N GLY A 311 -7.16 -0.61 -14.06
CA GLY A 311 -5.88 -1.32 -14.17
C GLY A 311 -4.88 -0.80 -13.16
N VAL A 312 -4.36 -1.66 -12.29
CA VAL A 312 -3.38 -1.29 -11.27
C VAL A 312 -2.15 -2.18 -11.38
N VAL A 313 -0.97 -1.57 -11.47
CA VAL A 313 0.32 -2.26 -11.33
C VAL A 313 1.05 -1.62 -10.17
N ASP A 314 1.44 -2.43 -9.19
CA ASP A 314 2.23 -1.99 -8.05
C ASP A 314 3.43 -2.92 -7.87
N PHE A 315 4.64 -2.36 -7.85
CA PHE A 315 5.87 -3.15 -7.83
C PHE A 315 6.88 -2.62 -6.82
N ILE A 316 7.65 -3.54 -6.24
CA ILE A 316 8.74 -3.22 -5.33
C ILE A 316 9.93 -4.10 -5.70
N PHE A 317 11.12 -3.52 -5.69
CA PHE A 317 12.40 -4.18 -5.79
C PHE A 317 13.29 -3.71 -4.63
N ALA A 318 13.94 -4.63 -3.91
CA ALA A 318 14.89 -4.32 -2.86
C ALA A 318 16.14 -5.20 -2.97
N GLN A 319 17.31 -4.65 -2.66
CA GLN A 319 18.60 -5.31 -2.87
C GLN A 319 19.70 -4.78 -1.95
N LYS A 320 20.63 -5.67 -1.54
CA LYS A 320 21.89 -5.32 -0.87
C LYS A 320 22.83 -4.55 -1.81
N LEU A 321 23.41 -3.45 -1.31
CA LEU A 321 24.54 -2.77 -1.96
C LEU A 321 25.89 -3.07 -1.29
N GLY A 322 25.88 -3.50 -0.03
CA GLY A 322 27.08 -3.86 0.73
C GLY A 322 26.73 -4.37 2.12
N ALA A 323 27.74 -4.63 2.96
CA ALA A 323 27.53 -5.24 4.29
C ALA A 323 26.51 -4.49 5.17
N TYR A 324 26.40 -3.17 5.02
CA TYR A 324 25.57 -2.29 5.84
C TYR A 324 24.60 -1.43 5.04
N ARG A 325 24.51 -1.65 3.72
CA ARG A 325 23.76 -0.77 2.82
C ARG A 325 22.82 -1.56 1.93
N GLY A 326 21.62 -1.05 1.74
CA GLY A 326 20.65 -1.58 0.81
C GLY A 326 19.80 -0.47 0.23
N PHE A 327 19.06 -0.80 -0.82
CA PHE A 327 18.07 0.10 -1.37
C PHE A 327 16.78 -0.63 -1.66
N GLN A 328 15.71 0.15 -1.77
CA GLN A 328 14.42 -0.26 -2.27
C GLN A 328 13.98 0.79 -3.30
N ILE A 329 13.39 0.33 -4.40
CA ILE A 329 12.64 1.15 -5.34
C ILE A 329 11.29 0.49 -5.57
N GLY A 330 10.29 1.28 -5.88
CA GLY A 330 8.98 0.79 -6.26
C GLY A 330 8.15 1.88 -6.88
N GLY A 331 7.02 1.48 -7.42
CA GLY A 331 6.04 2.41 -7.94
C GLY A 331 4.69 1.76 -8.08
N ARG A 332 3.68 2.61 -8.17
CA ARG A 332 2.30 2.21 -8.44
C ARG A 332 1.80 3.03 -9.62
N ILE A 333 1.23 2.37 -10.61
CA ILE A 333 0.53 2.99 -11.72
C ILE A 333 -0.90 2.47 -11.66
N SER A 334 -1.86 3.38 -11.69
CA SER A 334 -3.28 3.07 -11.65
C SER A 334 -4.00 3.84 -12.74
N GLU A 335 -4.88 3.18 -13.48
CA GLU A 335 -5.75 3.80 -14.47
C GLU A 335 -7.20 3.32 -14.24
N PHE A 336 -8.15 4.19 -14.51
CA PHE A 336 -9.58 3.91 -14.45
C PHE A 336 -10.28 4.79 -15.47
N ASN A 337 -11.07 4.21 -16.38
CA ASN A 337 -11.74 4.96 -17.45
C ASN A 337 -13.02 5.66 -16.98
N GLY A 338 -13.41 5.46 -15.71
CA GLY A 338 -14.61 6.07 -15.17
C GLY A 338 -15.86 5.22 -15.38
N ARG A 339 -16.73 5.18 -14.37
CA ARG A 339 -18.08 4.62 -14.49
C ARG A 339 -19.08 5.64 -15.02
N ARG A 340 -18.87 6.92 -14.71
CA ARG A 340 -19.71 8.06 -15.11
C ARG A 340 -18.94 8.92 -16.11
N SER A 341 -19.66 9.73 -16.89
CA SER A 341 -19.01 10.79 -17.67
C SER A 341 -18.14 11.64 -16.76
N PHE A 342 -16.92 11.95 -17.21
CA PHE A 342 -15.95 12.75 -16.47
C PHE A 342 -15.50 12.15 -15.13
N SER A 343 -15.28 10.83 -15.08
CA SER A 343 -14.75 10.15 -13.87
C SER A 343 -13.49 9.32 -14.15
N GLU A 344 -12.76 9.66 -15.22
CA GLU A 344 -11.46 9.06 -15.51
C GLU A 344 -10.45 9.40 -14.41
N HIS A 345 -9.60 8.45 -14.07
CA HIS A 345 -8.54 8.64 -13.10
C HIS A 345 -7.23 7.98 -13.55
N LYS A 346 -6.13 8.66 -13.26
CA LYS A 346 -4.78 8.15 -13.44
C LYS A 346 -3.92 8.54 -12.24
N MET A 347 -3.26 7.55 -11.65
CA MET A 347 -2.32 7.74 -10.55
C MET A 347 -0.94 7.18 -10.93
N GLU A 348 0.08 7.94 -10.59
CA GLU A 348 1.48 7.56 -10.67
C GLU A 348 2.11 7.80 -9.30
N GLN A 349 2.66 6.77 -8.70
CA GLN A 349 3.46 6.87 -7.49
C GLN A 349 4.84 6.29 -7.75
N PHE A 350 5.86 6.99 -7.28
CA PHE A 350 7.22 6.48 -7.18
C PHE A 350 7.66 6.53 -5.72
N ARG A 351 8.37 5.48 -5.29
CA ARG A 351 8.90 5.38 -3.94
C ARG A 351 10.28 4.77 -3.96
N SER A 352 11.15 5.27 -3.11
CA SER A 352 12.50 4.74 -2.93
C SER A 352 12.96 4.87 -1.50
N ALA A 353 13.78 3.93 -1.04
CA ALA A 353 14.40 3.97 0.26
C ALA A 353 15.87 3.56 0.16
N LEU A 354 16.73 4.26 0.90
CA LEU A 354 18.13 3.91 1.10
C LEU A 354 18.33 3.57 2.57
N TYR A 355 18.90 2.41 2.82
CA TYR A 355 19.16 1.90 4.17
C TYR A 355 20.65 1.92 4.44
N TRP A 356 21.01 2.39 5.63
CA TRP A 356 22.32 2.21 6.22
C TRP A 356 22.15 1.63 7.62
N ARG A 357 22.38 0.31 7.77
CA ARG A 357 22.23 -0.40 9.04
C ARG A 357 23.58 -0.92 9.48
N ARG A 358 24.09 -0.43 10.60
CA ARG A 358 25.37 -0.89 11.17
C ARG A 358 25.11 -1.43 12.57
N PRO A 359 25.45 -2.71 12.85
CA PRO A 359 25.24 -3.33 14.15
C PRO A 359 25.79 -2.47 15.29
N GLN A 360 25.03 -2.36 16.39
CA GLN A 360 25.40 -1.60 17.59
C GLN A 360 25.67 -0.11 17.34
N SER A 361 25.04 0.47 16.33
CA SER A 361 25.10 1.91 16.04
C SER A 361 23.77 2.41 15.47
N TRP A 362 23.76 3.62 14.93
CA TRP A 362 22.59 4.22 14.31
C TRP A 362 22.19 3.50 13.02
N ASP A 363 20.92 3.13 12.94
CA ASP A 363 20.25 2.74 11.71
C ASP A 363 19.66 3.98 11.05
N LEU A 364 20.17 4.31 9.87
CA LEU A 364 19.73 5.45 9.07
C LEU A 364 18.91 4.97 7.88
N THR A 365 17.76 5.61 7.65
CA THR A 365 16.95 5.38 6.45
C THR A 365 16.59 6.71 5.83
N ALA A 366 16.79 6.84 4.52
CA ALA A 366 16.26 7.93 3.72
C ALA A 366 15.15 7.39 2.82
N VAL A 367 13.94 7.93 2.90
CA VAL A 367 12.79 7.50 2.09
C VAL A 367 12.27 8.68 1.30
N PHE A 368 12.08 8.49 0.01
CA PHE A 368 11.43 9.45 -0.87
C PHE A 368 10.18 8.82 -1.47
N ILE A 369 9.04 9.49 -1.33
CA ILE A 369 7.75 9.11 -1.91
C ILE A 369 7.27 10.28 -2.74
N THR A 370 6.82 10.05 -3.96
CA THR A 370 6.15 11.06 -4.77
C THR A 370 4.92 10.45 -5.41
N ASN A 371 3.84 11.20 -5.36
CA ASN A 371 2.52 10.85 -5.85
C ASN A 371 2.08 11.92 -6.83
N ARG A 372 1.47 11.48 -7.92
CA ARG A 372 0.76 12.33 -8.87
C ARG A 372 -0.55 11.65 -9.21
N ASN A 373 -1.64 12.30 -8.86
CA ASN A 373 -3.00 11.87 -9.10
C ASN A 373 -3.66 12.87 -10.05
N LYS A 374 -4.18 12.37 -11.18
CA LYS A 374 -5.00 13.13 -12.11
C LYS A 374 -6.39 12.50 -12.16
N THR A 375 -7.39 13.24 -11.70
CA THR A 375 -8.78 12.77 -11.64
C THR A 375 -9.69 13.74 -12.36
N GLN A 376 -10.60 13.22 -13.20
CA GLN A 376 -11.72 14.00 -13.71
C GLN A 376 -12.81 14.06 -12.65
N ILE A 377 -13.31 15.26 -12.41
CA ILE A 377 -14.33 15.51 -11.41
C ILE A 377 -15.70 15.28 -12.05
N THR A 378 -16.48 14.38 -11.47
CA THR A 378 -17.85 14.14 -11.93
C THR A 378 -18.69 15.40 -11.91
N GLN A 379 -19.56 15.54 -12.91
CA GLN A 379 -20.48 16.67 -13.14
C GLN A 379 -19.87 17.93 -13.77
N THR A 380 -18.55 18.02 -13.93
CA THR A 380 -17.91 19.09 -14.70
C THR A 380 -16.92 18.53 -15.73
N THR A 381 -16.45 19.35 -16.67
CA THR A 381 -15.38 18.96 -17.61
C THR A 381 -13.98 19.03 -16.98
N ASP A 382 -13.92 19.32 -15.69
CA ASP A 382 -12.72 19.80 -15.04
C ASP A 382 -11.89 18.67 -14.44
N ARG A 383 -10.62 19.00 -14.17
CA ARG A 383 -9.61 18.05 -13.73
C ARG A 383 -9.01 18.52 -12.42
N ARG A 384 -8.85 17.57 -11.50
CA ARG A 384 -7.99 17.67 -10.33
C ARG A 384 -6.63 17.07 -10.67
N LEU A 385 -5.57 17.77 -10.30
CA LEU A 385 -4.20 17.30 -10.33
C LEU A 385 -3.60 17.48 -8.94
N ALA A 386 -3.55 16.40 -8.16
CA ALA A 386 -2.89 16.38 -6.87
C ALA A 386 -1.48 15.80 -7.02
N ALA A 387 -0.47 16.51 -6.53
CA ALA A 387 0.90 16.04 -6.44
C ALA A 387 1.40 16.21 -5.02
N ARG A 388 2.08 15.19 -4.50
CA ARG A 388 2.70 15.22 -3.18
C ARG A 388 4.04 14.54 -3.22
N SER A 389 5.05 15.16 -2.62
CA SER A 389 6.37 14.55 -2.44
C SER A 389 6.79 14.65 -0.99
N ASP A 390 7.21 13.52 -0.41
CA ASP A 390 7.64 13.38 0.97
C ASP A 390 9.07 12.81 1.02
N LEU A 391 9.94 13.41 1.81
CA LEU A 391 11.30 12.95 2.11
C LEU A 391 11.43 12.73 3.62
N PHE A 392 11.61 11.48 4.03
CA PHE A 392 11.89 11.11 5.42
C PHE A 392 13.36 10.75 5.61
N LEU A 393 13.97 11.27 6.66
CA LEU A 393 15.27 10.84 7.16
C LEU A 393 15.07 10.33 8.58
N THR A 394 15.15 9.02 8.77
CA THR A 394 15.03 8.39 10.08
C THR A 394 16.40 7.98 10.60
N ALA A 395 16.67 8.22 11.88
CA ALA A 395 17.83 7.72 12.59
C ALA A 395 17.35 7.01 13.87
N GLN A 396 17.73 5.75 14.07
CA GLN A 396 17.38 4.98 15.27
C GLN A 396 18.61 4.35 15.89
N ASP A 397 18.80 4.52 17.19
CA ASP A 397 19.86 3.85 17.95
C ASP A 397 19.25 2.78 18.86
N SER A 398 19.57 1.52 18.57
CA SER A 398 19.08 0.37 19.33
C SER A 398 19.64 0.32 20.76
N LEU A 399 20.83 0.89 21.02
CA LEU A 399 21.47 0.87 22.34
C LEU A 399 20.85 1.89 23.29
N SER A 400 20.70 3.13 22.85
CA SER A 400 20.09 4.19 23.67
C SER A 400 18.56 4.23 23.57
N GLN A 401 17.97 3.44 22.66
CA GLN A 401 16.56 3.48 22.29
C GLN A 401 16.08 4.90 21.94
N SER A 402 16.97 5.66 21.30
CA SER A 402 16.69 7.01 20.81
C SER A 402 16.33 6.93 19.33
N SER A 403 15.44 7.82 18.90
CA SER A 403 15.10 7.97 17.49
C SER A 403 14.90 9.43 17.12
N ALA A 404 15.26 9.76 15.90
CA ALA A 404 15.01 11.04 15.28
C ALA A 404 14.41 10.80 13.89
N VAL A 405 13.39 11.58 13.54
CA VAL A 405 12.81 11.58 12.20
C VAL A 405 12.72 13.02 11.73
N VAL A 406 13.34 13.30 10.59
CA VAL A 406 13.15 14.54 9.84
C VAL A 406 12.25 14.22 8.67
N HIS A 407 11.27 15.06 8.42
CA HIS A 407 10.38 14.96 7.27
C HIS A 407 10.37 16.31 6.56
N TYR A 408 10.53 16.28 5.25
CA TYR A 408 10.26 17.42 4.38
C TYR A 408 9.18 17.01 3.40
N TYR A 409 8.20 17.87 3.19
CA TYR A 409 7.15 17.61 2.21
C TYR A 409 6.78 18.83 1.41
N PHE A 410 6.20 18.55 0.26
CA PHE A 410 5.61 19.51 -0.66
C PHE A 410 4.36 18.90 -1.27
N THR A 411 3.25 19.62 -1.20
CA THR A 411 1.96 19.24 -1.76
C THR A 411 1.44 20.37 -2.65
N GLU A 412 0.92 20.01 -3.80
CA GLU A 412 0.25 20.88 -4.77
C GLU A 412 -1.04 20.18 -5.18
N ASP A 413 -2.19 20.84 -5.08
CA ASP A 413 -3.48 20.24 -5.43
C ASP A 413 -4.28 21.14 -6.36
N ASN A 414 -4.03 21.06 -7.66
CA ASN A 414 -4.66 21.91 -8.67
C ASN A 414 -6.01 21.37 -9.12
N TYR A 415 -7.07 22.04 -8.71
CA TYR A 415 -8.44 21.91 -9.16
C TYR A 415 -8.75 22.96 -10.24
N TYR A 416 -9.52 22.55 -11.26
CA TYR A 416 -10.13 23.48 -12.24
C TYR A 416 -9.16 24.38 -13.03
N GLY A 417 -7.86 24.06 -13.05
CA GLY A 417 -6.84 24.85 -13.75
C GLY A 417 -6.50 26.21 -13.12
N LYS A 418 -6.93 26.46 -11.87
CA LYS A 418 -6.50 27.60 -11.06
C LYS A 418 -5.27 27.20 -10.22
N PRO A 419 -4.34 28.13 -9.93
CA PRO A 419 -3.25 27.84 -9.00
C PRO A 419 -3.85 27.66 -7.61
N ASP A 420 -3.61 26.52 -7.00
CA ASP A 420 -4.25 26.11 -5.75
C ASP A 420 -3.29 26.08 -4.56
N PRO A 421 -3.75 25.72 -3.33
CA PRO A 421 -2.90 25.65 -2.16
C PRO A 421 -1.62 24.86 -2.42
N LEU A 422 -0.51 25.60 -2.38
CA LEU A 422 0.81 25.03 -2.26
C LEU A 422 1.13 24.90 -0.77
N GLU A 423 1.39 23.68 -0.32
CA GLU A 423 1.78 23.37 1.05
C GLU A 423 3.22 22.84 1.06
N GLU A 424 4.12 23.53 1.76
CA GLU A 424 5.49 23.05 1.99
C GLU A 424 5.81 23.08 3.48
N GLY A 425 6.54 22.08 3.97
CA GLY A 425 6.85 22.03 5.39
C GLY A 425 7.97 21.09 5.78
N TYR A 426 8.44 21.28 7.00
CA TYR A 426 9.42 20.44 7.66
C TYR A 426 8.88 20.00 9.01
N ASP A 427 9.06 18.72 9.33
CA ASP A 427 8.80 18.17 10.65
C ASP A 427 10.08 17.54 11.21
N LEU A 428 10.27 17.68 12.51
CA LEU A 428 11.32 17.02 13.27
C LEU A 428 10.69 16.35 14.48
N LYS A 429 10.80 15.04 14.56
CA LYS A 429 10.44 14.25 15.74
C LYS A 429 11.69 13.71 16.41
N LEU A 430 11.83 13.93 17.71
CA LEU A 430 12.84 13.34 18.57
C LEU A 430 12.12 12.52 19.65
N GLN A 431 12.59 11.30 19.90
CA GLN A 431 12.04 10.44 20.94
C GLN A 431 13.14 9.61 21.59
N ARG A 432 13.01 9.35 22.89
CA ARG A 432 13.89 8.42 23.60
C ARG A 432 13.10 7.58 24.57
N ASN A 433 13.38 6.29 24.62
CA ASN A 433 12.76 5.39 25.60
C ASN A 433 13.74 5.13 26.75
N PHE A 434 13.28 5.35 27.97
CA PHE A 434 14.00 5.05 29.19
C PHE A 434 13.30 3.89 29.90
N HIS A 435 14.08 2.91 30.35
CA HIS A 435 13.59 1.72 31.04
C HIS A 435 14.21 1.63 32.42
N HIS A 436 13.37 1.48 33.45
CA HIS A 436 13.81 1.24 34.82
C HIS A 436 12.87 0.26 35.53
N ARG A 437 13.27 -1.01 35.65
CA ARG A 437 12.55 -2.10 36.35
C ARG A 437 11.03 -2.15 36.10
N SER A 438 10.25 -1.38 36.85
CA SER A 438 8.77 -1.31 36.79
C SER A 438 8.22 -0.07 36.08
N PHE A 439 9.10 0.75 35.49
CA PHE A 439 8.79 2.06 34.94
C PHE A 439 9.42 2.22 33.56
N GLN A 440 8.62 2.64 32.58
CA GLN A 440 9.09 3.07 31.28
C GLN A 440 8.68 4.52 31.03
N PHE A 441 9.59 5.29 30.47
CA PHE A 441 9.41 6.72 30.26
C PHE A 441 9.84 7.09 28.85
N ARG A 442 8.95 7.78 28.12
CA ARG A 442 9.08 8.06 26.69
C ARG A 442 8.80 9.54 26.43
N PRO A 443 9.77 10.44 26.67
CA PRO A 443 9.67 11.82 26.21
C PRO A 443 9.83 11.88 24.70
N SER A 444 9.04 12.75 24.08
CA SER A 444 9.16 13.12 22.68
C SER A 444 8.99 14.62 22.48
N LEU A 445 9.73 15.14 21.51
CA LEU A 445 9.60 16.49 21.01
C LEU A 445 9.29 16.41 19.53
N TYR A 446 8.26 17.12 19.11
CA TYR A 446 7.95 17.32 17.72
C TYR A 446 7.94 18.80 17.40
N LEU A 447 8.63 19.18 16.33
CA LEU A 447 8.64 20.53 15.81
C LEU A 447 8.14 20.46 14.38
N ASN A 448 7.24 21.36 13.99
CA ASN A 448 6.85 21.52 12.61
C ASN A 448 6.86 22.98 12.22
N TRP A 449 7.24 23.22 10.98
CA TRP A 449 7.09 24.49 10.30
C TRP A 449 6.48 24.20 8.95
N TYR A 450 5.53 25.02 8.54
CA TYR A 450 4.93 24.90 7.23
C TYR A 450 4.48 26.26 6.68
N ARG A 451 4.37 26.29 5.37
CA ARG A 451 3.86 27.42 4.61
C ARG A 451 2.74 26.92 3.70
N VAL A 452 1.63 27.64 3.74
CA VAL A 452 0.49 27.45 2.83
C VAL A 452 0.36 28.70 1.97
N ASN A 453 0.19 28.51 0.67
CA ASN A 453 -0.14 29.57 -0.29
C ASN A 453 -1.43 29.20 -1.02
N SER A 454 -2.55 29.79 -0.63
CA SER A 454 -3.94 29.42 -0.97
C SER A 454 -4.36 29.63 -2.43
N GLY A 455 -3.43 29.91 -3.34
CA GLY A 455 -3.74 30.17 -4.75
C GLY A 455 -4.27 31.57 -5.06
N ASN A 456 -5.06 32.16 -4.16
CA ASN A 456 -5.62 33.52 -4.29
C ASN A 456 -4.63 34.64 -3.85
N GLY A 457 -3.39 34.27 -3.52
CA GLY A 457 -2.35 35.19 -3.06
C GLY A 457 -2.21 35.30 -1.55
N SER A 458 -3.14 34.73 -0.75
CA SER A 458 -2.96 34.66 0.69
C SER A 458 -1.89 33.63 1.07
N LYS A 459 -0.96 34.04 1.92
CA LYS A 459 0.15 33.21 2.40
C LYS A 459 0.13 33.20 3.92
N GLU A 460 0.23 32.01 4.50
CA GLU A 460 0.45 31.86 5.92
C GLU A 460 1.67 30.98 6.16
N ASN A 461 2.50 31.42 7.10
CA ASN A 461 3.57 30.61 7.64
C ASN A 461 3.18 30.31 9.09
N GLN A 462 3.17 29.04 9.45
CA GLN A 462 3.00 28.63 10.83
C GLN A 462 4.17 27.77 11.28
N ALA A 463 4.46 27.88 12.58
CA ALA A 463 5.33 26.97 13.28
C ALA A 463 4.58 26.49 14.52
N SER A 464 4.72 25.21 14.85
CA SER A 464 4.26 24.68 16.12
C SER A 464 5.30 23.72 16.69
N ALA A 465 5.28 23.60 18.01
CA ALA A 465 6.10 22.70 18.77
C ALA A 465 5.21 21.89 19.70
N VAL A 466 5.26 20.58 19.59
CA VAL A 466 4.54 19.66 20.47
C VAL A 466 5.56 18.94 21.35
N GLY A 467 5.54 19.24 22.64
CA GLY A 467 6.22 18.43 23.64
C GLY A 467 5.25 17.38 24.16
N SER A 468 5.66 16.11 24.19
CA SER A 468 4.86 15.07 24.83
C SER A 468 5.71 14.11 25.65
N MET A 469 5.05 13.47 26.60
CA MET A 469 5.69 12.62 27.59
C MET A 469 4.73 11.49 27.93
N THR A 470 5.12 10.26 27.61
CA THR A 470 4.35 9.06 27.99
C THR A 470 5.10 8.26 29.03
N THR A 471 4.38 7.79 30.04
CA THR A 471 4.91 7.07 31.18
C THR A 471 4.08 5.80 31.39
N LEU A 472 4.73 4.64 31.41
CA LEU A 472 4.13 3.37 31.76
C LEU A 472 4.66 2.92 33.12
N TYR A 473 3.76 2.56 34.03
CA TYR A 473 4.07 2.14 35.38
C TYR A 473 3.36 0.82 35.70
N SER A 474 4.12 -0.20 36.09
CA SER A 474 3.58 -1.45 36.62
C SER A 474 3.29 -1.25 38.11
N ILE A 475 2.01 -1.20 38.47
CA ILE A 475 1.56 -1.04 39.86
C ILE A 475 1.69 -2.39 40.59
N SER A 476 1.30 -3.48 39.92
CA SER A 476 1.49 -4.86 40.36
C SER A 476 1.76 -5.76 39.15
N GLU A 477 1.86 -7.08 39.36
CA GLU A 477 2.00 -8.06 38.25
C GLU A 477 0.79 -8.05 37.30
N ASN A 478 -0.40 -7.76 37.84
CA ASN A 478 -1.67 -7.81 37.10
C ASN A 478 -2.30 -6.43 36.88
N LEU A 479 -1.62 -5.35 37.25
CA LEU A 479 -2.15 -3.99 37.10
C LEU A 479 -1.06 -3.04 36.62
N SER A 480 -1.32 -2.36 35.52
CA SER A 480 -0.47 -1.31 34.98
C SER A 480 -1.27 -0.03 34.76
N ALA A 481 -0.55 1.09 34.78
CA ALA A 481 -1.07 2.41 34.44
C ALA A 481 -0.18 3.05 33.37
N GLU A 482 -0.78 3.58 32.31
CA GLU A 482 -0.12 4.41 31.31
C GLU A 482 -0.67 5.84 31.45
N GLY A 483 0.21 6.78 31.76
CA GLY A 483 -0.10 8.21 31.80
C GLY A 483 0.63 8.94 30.68
N ALA A 484 -0.06 9.79 29.93
CA ALA A 484 0.53 10.63 28.91
C ALA A 484 0.15 12.10 29.15
N LEU A 485 1.11 13.00 28.93
CA LEU A 485 0.90 14.44 28.94
C LEU A 485 1.50 15.02 27.66
N SER A 486 0.85 16.02 27.10
CA SER A 486 1.37 16.79 25.98
C SER A 486 1.00 18.25 26.11
N LEU A 487 1.82 19.08 25.46
CA LEU A 487 1.54 20.47 25.23
C LEU A 487 1.93 20.77 23.79
N GLU A 488 0.94 21.09 22.98
CA GLU A 488 1.16 21.74 21.69
C GLU A 488 1.19 23.24 21.89
N ALA A 489 2.29 23.86 21.48
CA ALA A 489 2.51 25.29 21.46
C ALA A 489 2.65 25.72 20.00
N GLY A 490 1.57 26.24 19.43
CA GLY A 490 1.54 26.85 18.10
C GLY A 490 0.94 28.24 18.19
N ARG A 491 -0.04 28.51 17.33
CA ARG A 491 -0.93 29.67 17.50
C ARG A 491 -1.76 29.54 18.77
N ASP A 492 -2.25 28.34 19.03
CA ASP A 492 -3.03 27.97 20.20
C ASP A 492 -2.15 27.13 21.15
N MET A 493 -2.45 27.14 22.45
CA MET A 493 -1.85 26.23 23.42
C MET A 493 -2.82 25.10 23.75
N LEU A 494 -2.50 23.88 23.34
CA LEU A 494 -3.38 22.72 23.50
C LEU A 494 -2.75 21.73 24.49
N PRO A 495 -3.18 21.73 25.76
CA PRO A 495 -2.79 20.68 26.69
C PRO A 495 -3.53 19.38 26.33
N GLY A 496 -2.78 18.29 26.27
CA GLY A 496 -3.32 16.94 26.17
C GLY A 496 -2.94 16.12 27.39
N ALA A 497 -3.85 15.25 27.83
CA ALA A 497 -3.63 14.34 28.93
C ALA A 497 -4.37 13.04 28.69
N ALA A 498 -3.74 11.91 29.02
CA ALA A 498 -4.39 10.61 28.99
C ALA A 498 -3.95 9.77 30.20
N LEU A 499 -4.87 8.99 30.74
CA LEU A 499 -4.61 7.99 31.77
C LEU A 499 -5.37 6.71 31.44
N THR A 500 -4.62 5.63 31.22
CA THR A 500 -5.17 4.30 30.98
C THR A 500 -4.75 3.37 32.10
N LEU A 501 -5.72 2.74 32.76
CA LEU A 501 -5.49 1.64 33.70
C LEU A 501 -5.77 0.32 32.99
N THR A 502 -4.86 -0.64 33.07
CA THR A 502 -5.03 -1.97 32.49
C THR A 502 -4.86 -3.04 33.56
N ALA A 503 -5.92 -3.81 33.78
CA ALA A 503 -5.93 -4.97 34.64
C ALA A 503 -5.80 -6.25 33.80
N GLN A 504 -4.77 -7.04 34.08
CA GLN A 504 -4.63 -8.40 33.58
C GLN A 504 -5.53 -9.30 34.43
N ILE A 505 -6.56 -9.89 33.82
CA ILE A 505 -7.53 -10.74 34.52
C ILE A 505 -6.95 -12.15 34.66
N ASP A 506 -6.35 -12.66 33.59
CA ASP A 506 -5.62 -13.92 33.49
C ASP A 506 -4.55 -13.80 32.40
N GLU A 507 -3.79 -14.84 32.06
CA GLU A 507 -2.72 -14.78 31.04
C GLU A 507 -3.19 -14.40 29.61
N ARG A 508 -4.50 -14.47 29.33
CA ARG A 508 -5.11 -14.32 28.00
C ARG A 508 -6.13 -13.19 27.92
N SER A 509 -6.53 -12.64 29.06
CA SER A 509 -7.61 -11.67 29.18
C SER A 509 -7.16 -10.41 29.91
N LYS A 510 -7.43 -9.25 29.32
CA LYS A 510 -7.19 -7.93 29.94
C LYS A 510 -8.42 -7.04 29.80
N ALA A 511 -8.58 -6.15 30.76
CA ALA A 511 -9.56 -5.08 30.73
C ALA A 511 -8.87 -3.74 31.02
N SER A 512 -9.31 -2.70 30.33
CA SER A 512 -8.72 -1.38 30.41
C SER A 512 -9.80 -0.30 30.52
N LEU A 513 -9.48 0.74 31.27
CA LEU A 513 -10.27 1.97 31.39
C LEU A 513 -9.35 3.14 31.07
N SER A 514 -9.77 4.01 30.16
CA SER A 514 -9.02 5.19 29.75
C SER A 514 -9.83 6.47 29.91
N LEU A 515 -9.15 7.52 30.35
CA LEU A 515 -9.62 8.90 30.41
C LEU A 515 -8.66 9.76 29.59
N GLU A 516 -9.19 10.51 28.63
CA GLU A 516 -8.39 11.26 27.65
C GLU A 516 -8.94 12.67 27.51
N ARG A 517 -8.04 13.65 27.35
CA ARG A 517 -8.32 15.00 26.89
C ARG A 517 -7.31 15.39 25.82
N SER A 518 -7.78 15.89 24.69
CA SER A 518 -6.95 16.35 23.57
C SER A 518 -7.55 17.59 22.91
N GLY A 519 -6.70 18.40 22.30
CA GLY A 519 -7.12 19.54 21.49
C GLY A 519 -6.75 19.38 20.02
N LYS A 520 -7.47 20.07 19.15
CA LYS A 520 -7.16 20.19 17.72
C LYS A 520 -7.36 21.65 17.29
N SER A 521 -6.30 22.25 16.74
CA SER A 521 -6.40 23.60 16.19
C SER A 521 -7.23 23.61 14.89
N PRO A 522 -8.00 24.69 14.63
CA PRO A 522 -8.68 24.87 13.35
C PRO A 522 -7.71 24.75 12.17
N ALA A 523 -8.11 24.01 11.14
CA ALA A 523 -7.38 23.95 9.88
C ALA A 523 -7.28 25.33 9.23
N PHE A 524 -6.28 25.54 8.37
CA PHE A 524 -6.06 26.85 7.75
C PHE A 524 -7.25 27.32 6.91
N ILE A 525 -7.90 26.39 6.18
CA ILE A 525 -9.09 26.69 5.38
C ILE A 525 -10.22 27.29 6.21
N CYS A 526 -10.32 26.95 7.50
CA CYS A 526 -11.35 27.46 8.39
C CYS A 526 -11.19 28.95 8.72
N ARG A 527 -9.97 29.51 8.57
CA ARG A 527 -9.64 30.85 9.08
C ARG A 527 -9.48 31.92 8.00
N THR A 528 -9.14 31.57 6.76
CA THR A 528 -8.47 32.52 5.84
C THR A 528 -9.09 32.60 4.45
N TYR A 529 -10.05 31.74 4.13
CA TYR A 529 -10.55 31.66 2.77
C TYR A 529 -11.68 32.68 2.55
N ASP A 530 -11.41 33.69 1.73
CA ASP A 530 -12.37 34.64 1.15
C ASP A 530 -12.61 34.18 -0.31
N LEU A 531 -13.85 33.81 -0.62
CA LEU A 531 -14.28 33.23 -1.89
C LEU A 531 -14.99 34.23 -2.81
N THR A 532 -14.64 35.52 -2.77
CA THR A 532 -15.25 36.55 -3.63
C THR A 532 -14.96 36.42 -5.14
N THR A 533 -14.44 35.29 -5.65
CA THR A 533 -14.17 35.10 -7.09
C THR A 533 -14.95 33.94 -7.69
N GLU A 534 -15.74 34.24 -8.72
CA GLU A 534 -16.59 33.30 -9.47
C GLU A 534 -15.90 31.95 -9.78
N ASN A 535 -16.58 30.86 -9.41
CA ASN A 535 -16.26 29.46 -9.71
C ASN A 535 -14.97 28.92 -9.09
N VAL A 536 -14.90 28.76 -7.76
CA VAL A 536 -13.85 27.99 -7.08
C VAL A 536 -14.51 26.95 -6.17
N TYR A 537 -14.48 25.68 -6.56
CA TYR A 537 -14.87 24.60 -5.67
C TYR A 537 -13.72 24.34 -4.68
N LEU A 538 -14.03 24.33 -3.38
CA LEU A 538 -13.05 24.05 -2.32
C LEU A 538 -12.31 22.71 -2.53
N PRO A 539 -11.04 22.59 -2.12
CA PRO A 539 -10.44 21.31 -1.77
C PRO A 539 -11.26 20.69 -0.62
N GLY A 540 -11.99 19.61 -0.92
CA GLY A 540 -13.00 19.05 0.00
C GLY A 540 -14.40 19.65 -0.13
N SER A 541 -14.70 20.41 -1.20
CA SER A 541 -16.07 20.78 -1.56
C SER A 541 -17.00 19.58 -1.77
N TYR A 542 -16.46 18.37 -1.95
CA TYR A 542 -17.27 17.15 -1.90
C TYR A 542 -17.70 16.78 -0.48
N ILE A 543 -16.94 17.18 0.54
CA ILE A 543 -17.28 17.00 1.97
C ILE A 543 -18.30 18.04 2.41
N TRP A 544 -18.21 19.25 1.87
CA TRP A 544 -19.03 20.40 2.28
C TRP A 544 -20.15 20.77 1.30
N GLU A 545 -20.17 20.11 0.13
CA GLU A 545 -21.13 20.22 -1.00
C GLU A 545 -21.74 21.60 -1.21
N LEU A 546 -20.84 22.59 -1.22
CA LEU A 546 -21.23 23.98 -1.41
C LEU A 546 -21.70 24.22 -2.85
N PRO A 547 -22.75 25.05 -3.03
CA PRO A 547 -23.13 25.57 -4.34
C PRO A 547 -21.90 26.17 -5.09
N PRO A 548 -21.84 26.10 -6.43
CA PRO A 548 -20.70 26.65 -7.20
C PRO A 548 -20.46 28.15 -6.99
N ASP A 549 -21.50 28.86 -6.58
CA ASP A 549 -21.56 30.29 -6.27
C ASP A 549 -21.47 30.58 -4.76
N ALA A 550 -21.14 29.58 -3.94
CA ALA A 550 -21.06 29.75 -2.50
C ALA A 550 -19.84 30.59 -2.10
N GLU A 551 -20.08 31.57 -1.24
CA GLU A 551 -19.03 32.36 -0.62
C GLU A 551 -18.70 31.81 0.76
N ILE A 552 -17.43 31.81 1.15
CA ILE A 552 -17.01 31.49 2.51
C ILE A 552 -16.39 32.73 3.10
N GLU A 553 -16.95 33.17 4.23
CA GLU A 553 -16.37 34.24 5.03
C GLU A 553 -15.33 33.66 5.99
N PRO A 554 -14.10 34.22 6.02
CA PRO A 554 -13.06 33.77 6.93
C PRO A 554 -13.42 34.09 8.38
N ASN A 555 -13.28 33.11 9.28
CA ASN A 555 -13.42 33.33 10.72
C ASN A 555 -12.08 33.16 11.45
N TYR A 556 -11.47 34.27 11.82
CA TYR A 556 -10.19 34.29 12.54
C TYR A 556 -10.31 34.00 14.04
N ASN A 557 -11.52 34.00 14.58
CA ASN A 557 -11.83 33.87 16.01
C ASN A 557 -12.27 32.44 16.38
N LEU A 558 -11.89 31.44 15.58
CA LEU A 558 -12.18 30.05 15.91
C LEU A 558 -11.32 29.57 17.07
N ASP A 559 -11.98 29.06 18.10
CA ASP A 559 -11.34 28.36 19.20
C ASP A 559 -10.97 26.93 18.78
N PRO A 560 -9.92 26.35 19.38
CA PRO A 560 -9.59 24.94 19.23
C PRO A 560 -10.71 24.01 19.70
N GLU A 561 -10.88 22.93 18.95
CA GLU A 561 -11.72 21.80 19.32
C GLU A 561 -11.09 21.07 20.50
N ILE A 562 -11.84 20.88 21.58
CA ILE A 562 -11.35 20.13 22.75
C ILE A 562 -12.22 18.90 22.96
N THR A 563 -11.60 17.74 23.00
CA THR A 563 -12.30 16.49 23.27
C THR A 563 -11.93 15.94 24.62
N ASN A 564 -12.94 15.48 25.35
CA ASN A 564 -12.80 14.63 26.52
C ASN A 564 -13.38 13.26 26.17
N ALA A 565 -12.66 12.18 26.45
CA ALA A 565 -13.13 10.82 26.20
C ALA A 565 -12.96 9.92 27.42
N VAL A 566 -13.94 9.06 27.63
CA VAL A 566 -13.92 7.95 28.57
C VAL A 566 -14.14 6.68 27.79
N ARG A 567 -13.26 5.68 27.99
CA ARG A 567 -13.34 4.40 27.27
C ARG A 567 -13.12 3.23 28.20
N ALA A 568 -13.96 2.21 28.07
CA ALA A 568 -13.72 0.91 28.66
C ALA A 568 -13.55 -0.11 27.54
N PHE A 569 -12.52 -0.93 27.56
CA PHE A 569 -12.30 -1.96 26.56
C PHE A 569 -11.68 -3.21 27.17
N GLY A 570 -11.86 -4.34 26.50
CA GLY A 570 -11.25 -5.59 26.90
C GLY A 570 -10.66 -6.33 25.71
N ASP A 571 -9.83 -7.30 26.00
CA ASP A 571 -9.25 -8.23 25.04
C ASP A 571 -9.26 -9.58 25.72
N PHE A 572 -10.17 -10.44 25.29
CA PHE A 572 -10.50 -11.72 25.91
C PHE A 572 -10.19 -12.83 24.92
N ASN A 573 -9.24 -13.71 25.26
CA ASN A 573 -8.85 -14.82 24.40
C ASN A 573 -9.21 -16.16 25.06
N ILE A 574 -10.12 -16.90 24.43
CA ILE A 574 -10.55 -18.24 24.87
C ILE A 574 -9.80 -19.28 24.04
N GLY A 575 -8.75 -19.85 24.62
CA GLY A 575 -7.83 -20.71 23.88
C GLY A 575 -7.08 -19.92 22.80
N ASP A 576 -6.69 -20.61 21.73
CA ASP A 576 -6.08 -19.97 20.55
C ASP A 576 -7.12 -19.79 19.44
N LEU A 577 -8.38 -20.14 19.74
CA LEU A 577 -9.46 -20.25 18.78
C LEU A 577 -10.41 -19.07 18.81
N ILE A 578 -10.57 -18.34 19.91
CA ILE A 578 -11.54 -17.23 19.98
C ILE A 578 -10.88 -16.03 20.64
N SER A 579 -10.99 -14.87 20.01
CA SER A 579 -10.59 -13.56 20.52
C SER A 579 -11.76 -12.61 20.44
N MET A 580 -12.02 -11.86 21.51
CA MET A 580 -13.10 -10.87 21.56
C MET A 580 -12.57 -9.57 22.17
N LYS A 581 -12.85 -8.45 21.50
CA LYS A 581 -12.47 -7.11 21.92
C LYS A 581 -13.70 -6.21 22.04
N PRO A 582 -14.45 -6.27 23.15
CA PRO A 582 -15.54 -5.33 23.39
C PRO A 582 -14.97 -3.97 23.80
N SER A 583 -15.67 -2.91 23.43
CA SER A 583 -15.34 -1.53 23.75
C SER A 583 -16.61 -0.71 23.96
N LEU A 584 -16.57 0.18 24.94
CA LEU A 584 -17.56 1.19 25.24
C LEU A 584 -16.84 2.53 25.26
N PHE A 585 -17.45 3.55 24.67
CA PHE A 585 -16.86 4.88 24.65
C PHE A 585 -17.93 5.95 24.85
N PHE A 586 -17.52 7.01 25.52
CA PHE A 586 -18.21 8.28 25.59
C PHE A 586 -17.20 9.36 25.27
N LYS A 587 -17.53 10.25 24.34
CA LYS A 587 -16.69 11.37 23.94
C LYS A 587 -17.54 12.64 23.93
N GLN A 588 -16.97 13.71 24.44
CA GLN A 588 -17.56 15.04 24.44
C GLN A 588 -16.59 15.97 23.72
N LEU A 589 -17.07 16.64 22.68
CA LEU A 589 -16.35 17.60 21.87
C LEU A 589 -16.88 19.00 22.17
N GLU A 590 -16.05 19.82 22.78
CA GLU A 590 -16.26 21.25 23.03
C GLU A 590 -15.75 22.05 21.83
N ASN A 591 -16.41 23.17 21.51
CA ASN A 591 -16.03 24.09 20.43
C ASN A 591 -15.96 23.44 19.04
N HIS A 592 -16.84 22.48 18.73
CA HIS A 592 -16.86 21.77 17.45
C HIS A 592 -16.89 22.76 16.28
N ILE A 593 -15.95 22.65 15.34
CA ILE A 593 -15.83 23.58 14.22
C ILE A 593 -16.68 23.05 13.07
N ARG A 594 -17.73 23.79 12.72
CA ARG A 594 -18.59 23.45 11.58
C ARG A 594 -18.72 24.60 10.59
N LEU A 595 -18.90 24.24 9.33
CA LEU A 595 -19.32 25.18 8.31
C LEU A 595 -20.83 25.42 8.47
N SER A 596 -21.23 26.69 8.59
CA SER A 596 -22.62 27.10 8.80
C SER A 596 -23.05 28.09 7.71
N PHE A 597 -24.26 27.91 7.19
CA PHE A 597 -24.88 28.88 6.28
C PHE A 597 -25.33 30.13 7.04
N ILE A 598 -24.94 31.31 6.58
CA ILE A 598 -25.26 32.59 7.23
C ILE A 598 -26.18 33.52 6.41
N GLY A 599 -26.53 33.13 5.18
CA GLY A 599 -27.41 33.90 4.26
C GLY A 599 -26.72 34.18 2.93
N ASP A 600 -27.49 34.58 1.90
CA ASP A 600 -26.97 35.04 0.59
C ASP A 600 -25.94 34.12 -0.10
N ASN A 601 -26.09 32.80 0.08
CA ASN A 601 -25.13 31.78 -0.40
C ASN A 601 -23.75 31.86 0.27
N THR A 602 -23.66 32.59 1.37
CA THR A 602 -22.47 32.76 2.20
C THR A 602 -22.49 31.77 3.36
N TYR A 603 -21.32 31.19 3.61
CA TYR A 603 -21.05 30.24 4.66
C TYR A 603 -19.91 30.77 5.53
N THR A 604 -19.87 30.40 6.80
CA THR A 604 -18.71 30.68 7.66
C THR A 604 -18.47 29.54 8.62
N TRP A 605 -17.24 29.43 9.09
CA TRP A 605 -16.88 28.46 10.11
C TRP A 605 -17.25 29.01 11.48
N LEU A 606 -17.95 28.22 12.28
CA LEU A 606 -18.36 28.58 13.64
C LEU A 606 -17.96 27.48 14.62
N ASN A 607 -17.62 27.87 15.86
CA ASN A 607 -17.58 26.94 16.98
C ASN A 607 -19.01 26.72 17.49
N ASP A 608 -19.43 25.47 17.54
CA ASP A 608 -20.68 25.06 18.20
C ASP A 608 -20.42 24.73 19.68
N GLU A 609 -21.46 24.80 20.52
CA GLU A 609 -21.28 24.72 21.98
C GLU A 609 -20.71 23.37 22.41
N ILE A 610 -21.43 22.26 22.20
CA ILE A 610 -20.99 20.91 22.62
C ILE A 610 -21.61 19.84 21.72
N CYS A 611 -20.78 18.95 21.18
CA CYS A 611 -21.23 17.69 20.58
C CYS A 611 -20.85 16.51 21.49
N SER A 612 -21.76 15.56 21.69
CA SER A 612 -21.47 14.35 22.47
C SER A 612 -21.80 13.10 21.68
N ILE A 613 -20.94 12.09 21.84
CA ILE A 613 -20.98 10.83 21.12
C ILE A 613 -20.77 9.71 22.11
N SER A 614 -21.67 8.74 22.09
CA SER A 614 -21.55 7.53 22.88
C SER A 614 -21.76 6.31 22.01
N GLY A 615 -21.12 5.21 22.36
CA GLY A 615 -21.27 4.01 21.58
C GLY A 615 -20.61 2.79 22.20
N ALA A 616 -20.84 1.69 21.52
CA ALA A 616 -20.30 0.38 21.84
C ALA A 616 -19.76 -0.23 20.55
N GLY A 617 -18.54 -0.77 20.61
CA GLY A 617 -17.93 -1.52 19.52
C GLY A 617 -17.54 -2.90 20.01
N THR A 618 -17.63 -3.91 19.15
CA THR A 618 -17.07 -5.22 19.43
C THR A 618 -16.40 -5.79 18.20
N GLU A 619 -15.21 -6.34 18.39
CA GLU A 619 -14.58 -7.25 17.44
C GLU A 619 -14.63 -8.67 18.01
N PHE A 620 -15.01 -9.61 17.17
CA PHE A 620 -15.01 -11.03 17.46
C PHE A 620 -14.24 -11.73 16.35
N PHE A 621 -13.24 -12.52 16.73
CA PHE A 621 -12.43 -13.28 15.81
C PHE A 621 -12.35 -14.73 16.28
N THR A 622 -12.46 -15.66 15.34
CA THR A 622 -12.09 -17.04 15.58
C THR A 622 -10.80 -17.37 14.85
N GLY A 623 -9.84 -17.96 15.55
CA GLY A 623 -8.80 -18.76 14.93
C GLY A 623 -9.40 -19.82 13.99
N ARG A 624 -8.54 -20.45 13.19
CA ARG A 624 -9.01 -21.38 12.16
C ARG A 624 -9.38 -22.74 12.75
N TRP A 625 -10.65 -23.13 12.66
CA TRP A 625 -11.07 -24.50 12.96
C TRP A 625 -11.25 -25.29 11.65
N ARG A 626 -10.39 -26.29 11.41
CA ARG A 626 -10.43 -27.12 10.19
C ARG A 626 -10.44 -26.30 8.90
N GLY A 627 -9.67 -25.21 8.88
CA GLY A 627 -9.56 -24.29 7.74
C GLY A 627 -10.56 -23.13 7.75
N PHE A 628 -11.64 -23.21 8.53
CA PHE A 628 -12.65 -22.15 8.64
C PHE A 628 -12.22 -21.07 9.64
N GLY A 629 -12.22 -19.81 9.20
CA GLY A 629 -12.10 -18.61 10.03
C GLY A 629 -13.39 -17.79 9.99
N LEU A 630 -13.66 -17.09 11.09
CA LEU A 630 -14.76 -16.15 11.21
C LEU A 630 -14.24 -14.87 11.86
N LYS A 631 -14.50 -13.74 11.24
CA LYS A 631 -14.29 -12.41 11.82
C LYS A 631 -15.62 -11.67 11.78
N ILE A 632 -16.00 -11.03 12.87
CA ILE A 632 -17.18 -10.17 12.97
C ILE A 632 -16.74 -8.89 13.67
N SER A 633 -17.15 -7.75 13.14
CA SER A 633 -17.05 -6.47 13.81
C SER A 633 -18.41 -5.79 13.82
N TYR A 634 -18.73 -5.08 14.90
CA TYR A 634 -19.95 -4.29 14.97
C TYR A 634 -19.74 -3.07 15.86
N THR A 635 -20.11 -1.91 15.36
CA THR A 635 -20.09 -0.64 16.08
C THR A 635 -21.50 -0.06 16.07
N LEU A 636 -21.97 0.36 17.24
CA LEU A 636 -23.21 1.09 17.44
C LEU A 636 -22.88 2.42 18.11
N GLN A 637 -23.46 3.51 17.62
CA GLN A 637 -23.21 4.84 18.15
C GLN A 637 -24.43 5.76 18.09
N THR A 638 -24.53 6.59 19.12
CA THR A 638 -25.51 7.64 19.30
C THR A 638 -24.79 8.96 19.41
N MET A 639 -25.23 9.95 18.64
CA MET A 639 -24.70 11.32 18.66
C MET A 639 -25.89 12.22 19.02
N ASP A 640 -25.65 13.18 19.92
CA ASP A 640 -26.72 14.07 20.41
C ASP A 640 -27.15 15.10 19.34
N GLU A 641 -26.27 15.42 18.39
CA GLU A 641 -26.53 16.32 17.26
C GLU A 641 -25.87 15.81 15.96
N TRP A 642 -26.33 16.33 14.81
CA TRP A 642 -25.89 16.11 13.42
C TRP A 642 -24.89 14.96 13.14
N ARG A 643 -25.38 13.88 12.53
CA ARG A 643 -24.52 12.83 11.96
C ARG A 643 -24.15 13.19 10.52
N ASN A 644 -23.05 13.92 10.31
CA ASN A 644 -22.56 14.13 8.95
C ASN A 644 -21.96 12.82 8.40
N PHE A 645 -22.79 12.02 7.72
CA PHE A 645 -22.43 10.82 6.98
C PHE A 645 -21.93 9.62 7.81
N ILE A 646 -21.83 9.76 9.13
CA ILE A 646 -21.40 8.68 10.01
C ILE A 646 -22.62 7.79 10.36
N PRO A 647 -22.59 6.49 10.07
CA PRO A 647 -23.73 5.62 10.29
C PRO A 647 -23.96 5.35 11.78
N ALA A 648 -25.24 5.26 12.17
CA ALA A 648 -25.69 4.92 13.52
C ALA A 648 -25.15 3.56 14.00
N SER A 649 -24.99 2.65 13.04
CA SER A 649 -24.46 1.32 13.26
C SER A 649 -23.68 0.87 12.04
N TYR A 650 -22.65 0.07 12.25
CA TYR A 650 -21.83 -0.47 11.18
C TYR A 650 -21.33 -1.84 11.58
N GLY A 651 -21.64 -2.83 10.73
CA GLY A 651 -21.30 -4.22 10.97
C GLY A 651 -20.49 -4.77 9.82
N GLN A 652 -19.57 -5.67 10.12
CA GLN A 652 -18.88 -6.44 9.09
C GLN A 652 -18.72 -7.88 9.54
N CYS A 653 -18.72 -8.77 8.57
CA CYS A 653 -18.43 -10.18 8.80
C CYS A 653 -17.59 -10.72 7.66
N TRP A 654 -16.68 -11.63 7.99
CA TRP A 654 -15.87 -12.39 7.05
C TRP A 654 -15.92 -13.84 7.50
N ILE A 655 -16.29 -14.71 6.57
CA ILE A 655 -16.26 -16.16 6.72
C ILE A 655 -15.30 -16.65 5.66
N ASP A 656 -14.21 -17.28 6.06
CA ASP A 656 -13.22 -17.76 5.13
C ASP A 656 -12.88 -19.23 5.35
N TYR A 657 -12.68 -19.96 4.26
CA TYR A 657 -12.20 -21.34 4.27
C TYR A 657 -10.87 -21.38 3.54
N ARG A 658 -9.83 -21.88 4.20
CA ARG A 658 -8.52 -22.12 3.59
C ARG A 658 -8.11 -23.57 3.76
N ASN A 659 -7.52 -24.12 2.71
CA ASN A 659 -6.99 -25.46 2.73
C ASN A 659 -5.81 -25.59 1.76
N ARG A 660 -5.06 -26.67 1.92
CA ARG A 660 -3.93 -27.04 1.07
C ARG A 660 -4.28 -28.27 0.27
N ALA A 661 -3.84 -28.31 -0.99
CA ALA A 661 -3.98 -29.46 -1.87
C ALA A 661 -2.64 -29.80 -2.53
N PHE A 662 -2.56 -31.01 -3.09
CA PHE A 662 -1.41 -31.49 -3.85
C PHE A 662 -0.09 -31.42 -3.08
N GLU A 663 -0.03 -32.05 -1.90
CA GLU A 663 1.19 -32.07 -1.05
C GLU A 663 1.69 -30.66 -0.70
N ASP A 664 0.76 -29.77 -0.33
CA ASP A 664 1.02 -28.37 0.04
C ASP A 664 1.55 -27.46 -1.09
N ASN A 665 1.45 -27.90 -2.35
CA ASN A 665 1.85 -27.08 -3.51
C ASN A 665 0.79 -26.06 -3.95
N LEU A 666 -0.47 -26.25 -3.52
CA LEU A 666 -1.57 -25.33 -3.79
C LEU A 666 -2.27 -24.94 -2.49
N ASP A 667 -2.11 -23.69 -2.10
CA ASP A 667 -2.91 -23.04 -1.07
C ASP A 667 -4.14 -22.41 -1.76
N TYR A 668 -5.35 -22.69 -1.28
CA TYR A 668 -6.54 -22.03 -1.80
C TYR A 668 -7.43 -21.48 -0.68
N ALA A 669 -8.10 -20.38 -0.97
CA ALA A 669 -9.01 -19.70 -0.06
C ALA A 669 -10.33 -19.35 -0.76
N ILE A 670 -11.43 -19.49 -0.03
CA ILE A 670 -12.72 -18.91 -0.38
C ILE A 670 -13.12 -18.02 0.79
N GLU A 671 -13.48 -16.78 0.51
CA GLU A 671 -13.96 -15.81 1.49
C GLU A 671 -15.33 -15.31 1.07
N ILE A 672 -16.25 -15.22 2.03
CA ILE A 672 -17.52 -14.51 1.90
C ILE A 672 -17.52 -13.44 2.97
N HIS A 673 -17.81 -12.21 2.58
CA HIS A 673 -17.86 -11.10 3.51
C HIS A 673 -19.11 -10.26 3.30
N GLY A 674 -19.55 -9.64 4.38
CA GLY A 674 -20.74 -8.81 4.42
C GLY A 674 -20.44 -7.53 5.18
N ARG A 675 -20.98 -6.41 4.71
CA ARG A 675 -20.94 -5.09 5.33
C ARG A 675 -22.36 -4.61 5.53
N TYR A 676 -22.71 -4.29 6.76
CA TYR A 676 -23.93 -3.60 7.16
C TYR A 676 -23.61 -2.14 7.44
N ILE A 677 -24.33 -1.23 6.79
CA ILE A 677 -24.23 0.21 6.97
C ILE A 677 -25.60 0.66 7.47
N GLY A 678 -25.66 1.12 8.72
CA GLY A 678 -26.90 1.60 9.31
C GLY A 678 -27.34 2.95 8.76
N GLU A 679 -28.47 3.43 9.29
CA GLU A 679 -29.00 4.75 8.98
C GLU A 679 -27.95 5.84 9.17
N ARG A 680 -27.91 6.76 8.22
CA ARG A 680 -27.01 7.91 8.17
C ARG A 680 -27.72 9.04 7.47
N GLU A 681 -27.26 10.24 7.72
CA GLU A 681 -27.85 11.45 7.16
C GLU A 681 -26.74 12.39 6.72
N GLY A 682 -27.12 13.41 5.98
CA GLY A 682 -26.20 14.42 5.53
C GLY A 682 -26.90 15.45 4.66
N GLU A 683 -26.32 16.63 4.60
CA GLU A 683 -26.82 17.73 3.79
C GLU A 683 -26.04 17.79 2.47
N ILE A 684 -26.79 17.91 1.37
CA ILE A 684 -26.23 17.99 0.02
C ILE A 684 -26.89 19.13 -0.72
N GLY A 685 -26.10 20.15 -1.06
CA GLY A 685 -26.57 21.35 -1.74
C GLY A 685 -27.73 22.02 -1.02
N GLY A 686 -27.66 22.16 0.32
CA GLY A 686 -28.73 22.77 1.11
C GLY A 686 -29.87 21.81 1.50
N VAL A 687 -29.85 20.56 1.02
CA VAL A 687 -30.95 19.61 1.22
C VAL A 687 -30.49 18.46 2.11
N TYR A 688 -31.11 18.39 3.29
CA TYR A 688 -30.95 17.28 4.20
C TYR A 688 -31.55 15.99 3.62
N ARG A 689 -30.79 14.90 3.66
CA ARG A 689 -31.24 13.57 3.24
C ARG A 689 -30.88 12.52 4.29
N MET A 690 -31.87 11.69 4.59
CA MET A 690 -31.70 10.49 5.39
C MET A 690 -31.56 9.29 4.45
N LEU A 691 -30.54 8.48 4.68
CA LEU A 691 -30.31 7.21 3.99
C LEU A 691 -30.67 6.06 4.93
N GLY A 692 -31.35 5.06 4.38
CA GLY A 692 -31.67 3.83 5.08
C GLY A 692 -30.46 2.92 5.29
N ASP A 693 -30.73 1.73 5.80
CA ASP A 693 -29.74 0.70 6.00
C ASP A 693 -29.37 -0.02 4.70
N ASP A 694 -28.09 -0.39 4.58
CA ASP A 694 -27.56 -1.11 3.44
C ASP A 694 -26.78 -2.34 3.87
N ASN A 695 -26.90 -3.41 3.08
CA ASN A 695 -26.22 -4.68 3.30
C ASN A 695 -25.52 -5.10 2.02
N ILE A 696 -24.19 -5.03 2.01
CA ILE A 696 -23.35 -5.32 0.85
C ILE A 696 -22.60 -6.61 1.09
N TRP A 697 -22.65 -7.53 0.14
CA TRP A 697 -22.01 -8.83 0.24
C TRP A 697 -21.00 -9.00 -0.88
N GLY A 698 -19.84 -9.57 -0.53
CA GLY A 698 -18.77 -9.90 -1.45
C GLY A 698 -18.35 -11.36 -1.33
N VAL A 699 -17.70 -11.86 -2.38
CA VAL A 699 -17.07 -13.17 -2.40
C VAL A 699 -15.68 -13.06 -3.01
N ARG A 700 -14.72 -13.80 -2.49
CA ARG A 700 -13.35 -13.86 -3.01
C ARG A 700 -12.83 -15.28 -3.08
N PHE A 701 -12.04 -15.52 -4.11
CA PHE A 701 -11.32 -16.77 -4.33
C PHE A 701 -9.83 -16.44 -4.50
N THR A 702 -8.98 -17.22 -3.84
CA THR A 702 -7.52 -17.08 -3.92
C THR A 702 -6.89 -18.43 -4.18
N PHE A 703 -5.92 -18.46 -5.08
CA PHE A 703 -5.12 -19.63 -5.39
C PHE A 703 -3.64 -19.24 -5.37
N LYS A 704 -2.89 -19.80 -4.44
CA LYS A 704 -1.45 -19.56 -4.28
C LYS A 704 -0.69 -20.84 -4.61
N ILE A 705 0.24 -20.73 -5.55
CA ILE A 705 1.17 -21.77 -5.96
C ILE A 705 2.58 -21.22 -5.75
N SER A 706 3.28 -21.72 -4.74
CA SER A 706 4.55 -21.12 -4.28
C SER A 706 4.36 -19.62 -3.99
N ASP A 707 5.10 -18.74 -4.66
CA ASP A 707 5.07 -17.29 -4.44
C ASP A 707 4.18 -16.54 -5.44
N PHE A 708 3.50 -17.30 -6.32
CA PHE A 708 2.55 -16.77 -7.28
C PHE A 708 1.15 -16.95 -6.73
N THR A 709 0.40 -15.85 -6.64
CA THR A 709 -0.97 -15.87 -6.16
C THR A 709 -1.91 -15.25 -7.17
N LEU A 710 -2.92 -16.00 -7.59
CA LEU A 710 -4.04 -15.54 -8.39
C LEU A 710 -5.22 -15.28 -7.47
N PHE A 711 -5.94 -14.19 -7.69
CA PHE A 711 -7.17 -13.90 -6.98
C PHE A 711 -8.25 -13.43 -7.94
N TRP A 712 -9.49 -13.72 -7.55
CA TRP A 712 -10.70 -13.19 -8.17
C TRP A 712 -11.68 -12.84 -7.06
N GLY A 713 -12.34 -11.70 -7.18
CA GLY A 713 -13.29 -11.19 -6.22
C GLY A 713 -14.48 -10.52 -6.90
N ASN A 714 -15.62 -10.57 -6.23
CA ASN A 714 -16.81 -9.85 -6.63
C ASN A 714 -17.41 -9.16 -5.41
N GLU A 715 -17.37 -7.83 -5.39
CA GLU A 715 -18.00 -6.99 -4.39
C GLU A 715 -19.42 -6.64 -4.83
N ASN A 716 -20.33 -6.54 -3.86
CA ASN A 716 -21.75 -6.29 -4.09
C ASN A 716 -22.40 -7.29 -5.06
N ILE A 717 -22.26 -8.59 -4.75
CA ILE A 717 -22.71 -9.72 -5.59
C ILE A 717 -24.20 -9.68 -5.95
N PHE A 718 -25.01 -8.97 -5.16
CA PHE A 718 -26.45 -8.81 -5.37
C PHE A 718 -26.82 -7.59 -6.21
N ALA A 719 -25.85 -6.89 -6.77
CA ALA A 719 -26.07 -5.72 -7.60
C ALA A 719 -26.84 -4.58 -6.89
N ARG A 720 -26.74 -4.47 -5.55
CA ARG A 720 -27.56 -3.51 -4.80
C ARG A 720 -27.13 -2.09 -5.12
N GLN A 721 -28.10 -1.22 -5.35
CA GLN A 721 -27.84 0.21 -5.42
C GLN A 721 -27.85 0.77 -3.99
N TYR A 722 -26.75 1.41 -3.61
CA TYR A 722 -26.61 2.05 -2.31
C TYR A 722 -25.76 3.31 -2.45
N GLU A 723 -25.80 4.17 -1.44
CA GLU A 723 -25.14 5.46 -1.40
C GLU A 723 -24.42 5.57 -0.06
N ILE A 724 -23.08 5.64 0.02
CA ILE A 724 -22.45 5.87 1.34
C ILE A 724 -22.75 7.31 1.78
N ILE A 725 -22.55 8.23 0.84
CA ILE A 725 -22.88 9.64 0.95
C ILE A 725 -24.12 9.86 0.09
N PRO A 726 -25.17 10.56 0.57
CA PRO A 726 -26.38 10.80 -0.19
C PRO A 726 -26.04 11.34 -1.60
N GLY A 727 -26.80 10.99 -2.64
CA GLY A 727 -26.51 11.45 -4.01
C GLY A 727 -25.28 10.83 -4.70
N TYR A 728 -24.34 10.20 -3.97
CA TYR A 728 -23.19 9.48 -4.52
C TYR A 728 -23.46 7.98 -4.56
N LYS A 729 -24.11 7.54 -5.63
CA LYS A 729 -24.35 6.11 -5.89
C LYS A 729 -23.05 5.32 -6.06
N MET A 730 -22.89 4.34 -5.18
CA MET A 730 -21.79 3.37 -5.17
C MET A 730 -21.88 2.40 -6.35
N ILE A 731 -20.77 1.70 -6.61
CA ILE A 731 -20.70 0.69 -7.67
C ILE A 731 -21.66 -0.46 -7.33
N HIS A 732 -22.58 -0.72 -8.28
CA HIS A 732 -23.62 -1.73 -8.07
C HIS A 732 -23.02 -3.13 -8.03
N ARG A 733 -21.96 -3.40 -8.81
CA ARG A 733 -21.22 -4.66 -8.75
C ARG A 733 -19.81 -4.42 -9.24
N GLU A 734 -18.84 -4.92 -8.49
CA GLU A 734 -17.43 -4.74 -8.80
C GLU A 734 -16.75 -6.10 -8.86
N GLU A 735 -16.22 -6.44 -10.03
CA GLU A 735 -15.49 -7.67 -10.25
C GLU A 735 -14.05 -7.32 -10.52
N VAL A 736 -13.18 -8.05 -9.83
CA VAL A 736 -11.77 -7.79 -9.79
C VAL A 736 -11.06 -9.12 -9.90
N TRP A 737 -9.99 -9.14 -10.67
CA TRP A 737 -9.04 -10.23 -10.63
C TRP A 737 -7.63 -9.66 -10.67
N GLY A 738 -6.67 -10.48 -10.27
CA GLY A 738 -5.30 -10.04 -10.29
C GLY A 738 -4.33 -11.13 -9.90
N VAL A 739 -3.06 -10.75 -9.98
CA VAL A 739 -1.93 -11.59 -9.69
C VAL A 739 -1.02 -10.84 -8.74
N ASN A 740 -0.66 -11.49 -7.65
CA ASN A 740 0.43 -11.08 -6.79
C ASN A 740 1.56 -12.10 -6.93
N TRP A 741 2.73 -11.64 -7.35
CA TRP A 741 3.90 -12.48 -7.51
C TRP A 741 5.07 -11.92 -6.70
N ILE A 742 5.51 -12.70 -5.73
CA ILE A 742 6.71 -12.42 -4.95
C ILE A 742 7.87 -13.23 -5.57
N PHE A 743 9.00 -12.56 -5.74
CA PHE A 743 10.25 -13.17 -6.16
C PHE A 743 11.22 -13.05 -5.00
N TRP A 744 11.92 -14.15 -4.72
CA TRP A 744 13.10 -14.15 -3.86
C TRP A 744 12.79 -13.86 -2.37
N ASP A 745 11.63 -14.26 -1.85
CA ASP A 745 11.31 -14.20 -0.41
C ASP A 745 12.09 -15.24 0.42
#